data_AF-A0A9X3EGA4-F1
#
_entry.id   AF-A0A9X3EGA4-F1
#
_cell.length_a   1.000
_cell.length_b   1.000
_cell.length_c   1.000
_cell.angle_alpha   90.00
_cell.angle_beta   90.00
_cell.angle_gamma   90.00
#
_symmetry.space_group_name_H-M   'P 1'
#
loop_
_entity.id
_entity.type
_entity.pdbx_description
1 polymer ?
#
loop_
_entity_poly.entity_id
_entity_poly.type
_entity_poly.pdbx_seq_one_letter_code
_entity_poly.pdbx_strand_id
1 'polypeptide(L)'
;MPQIINTNIASLNAQRNLDKSQSANQRAMERLSSGLRINSAKDDAAGLAISTRFTSQIKGLGVAVRNAGDGIALAQTAEGALGSINENLQRIRELSVQSANATNSDVDREALQAEVSQLVAEISRTSEETDFNGRKLLDGSFSATFQVGANAGQTLDVSIAKLTADKLGSSSQSGLSARGTDNALENGDLIINGVAIAASKAEDDSASTSNNSASAISKVAAINRYSDETGVKAFVNENVAGGSEMTGVSGSGTFKINGVEVSFSTTTDTAQTRAAISQAINSVAQQTGVKAVDTESFATGINLVAEDGRNIELTFDTANLTGDITADNFANATGLAGGATNTVGTTYSNTYEGGYTLVADGDVKKIEITGGNGTGRGNLANAGLSSGTYDRATATSVSNVVADKSSASSIGGGSLSNAIDRADNGSTKISSAAGTITNLASTTATDIDTTGDLTFAVNVGGTEFSTAITAGAGETVAAIADQLNTDATTAGVDADVEFFEEIEFNVLASSIETAAGGGTFTLAGVDFVLQDTTGGAYSEEDQIAQLADAINAADFTTGDLAAGDKVTAEISEDRSTLTIRIQNFSNTAVTASTDAATTIVGTDMDGAGTADSVDIADTTDFNLGGELAYRSVNGEKVSVTMISENDEIGAAAAGETTTTTSVSSSALTTSTEVDISMRIGDSSVTVPGSPLAAGSTVAEAAAAIDAVDGVSAWEEVTLAIDDTNLKSGDTLNIGGVDISISPDKDGNITLASLADNINNTDFSSGDFDVAAVLNDDGTELTLTVRNFSGAQLTMESDNSEGRGVSLSSPAGFVGEQAQALSGELKFISDSGKDVTVTMSDPETGGEIFSGNSNTAEYTGVNGLQDGDLLINGVTIGAADEGADTASATVSSDGSRILSSEKSLSAIAVAAAINEVADETGVTASVNATTVVGGDGSNVNATTLAEFEEGDQAGIYINGVEVGTVTLQKNSSGELDTDRARSDALNLINQSSGKTGVMATDNGVSLTLTAADGRNLSVAIDDKSGANASIGALMGLDAAQDGIGEATFGKGSAGGGITAEGAAYETTYGTITLSSAKQYTLEGGANGNSELDALGLATGTYGGGEDGQFLSEIDISTYDGAQAAIKAVDNAIEQVASQRADLGAIQNRMESTVSNLQVTSENLNAANSRIQDADFAAETAEMSRTQVLQQAGMSILAQANASGQNVLSLLR
;
A
#
# COMPACT_ATOMS: atom_id res chain seq x y z
N MET A 1 10.42 -98.77 -54.00
CA MET A 1 10.21 -98.66 -52.54
C MET A 1 10.19 -100.08 -51.96
N PRO A 2 11.05 -100.42 -50.98
CA PRO A 2 11.07 -101.73 -50.35
C PRO A 2 9.75 -101.99 -49.59
N GLN A 3 9.12 -103.15 -49.82
CA GLN A 3 7.88 -103.56 -49.15
C GLN A 3 8.21 -104.25 -47.81
N ILE A 4 7.88 -103.60 -46.71
CA ILE A 4 7.97 -104.16 -45.34
C ILE A 4 6.59 -104.76 -45.01
N ILE A 5 6.50 -106.08 -44.82
CA ILE A 5 5.22 -106.81 -44.70
C ILE A 5 4.65 -106.82 -43.27
N ASN A 6 5.51 -106.73 -42.25
CA ASN A 6 5.08 -106.81 -40.84
C ASN A 6 4.30 -105.57 -40.34
N THR A 7 4.45 -104.43 -41.01
CA THR A 7 3.72 -103.20 -40.72
C THR A 7 3.04 -102.72 -42.00
N ASN A 8 1.73 -102.95 -42.13
CA ASN A 8 0.98 -102.47 -43.30
C ASN A 8 0.73 -100.96 -43.18
N ILE A 9 1.70 -100.19 -43.66
CA ILE A 9 1.67 -98.73 -43.63
C ILE A 9 0.45 -98.19 -44.41
N ALA A 10 0.00 -98.86 -45.48
CA ALA A 10 -1.17 -98.43 -46.26
C ALA A 10 -2.48 -98.59 -45.46
N SER A 11 -2.64 -99.70 -44.73
CA SER A 11 -3.80 -99.93 -43.85
C SER A 11 -3.79 -99.00 -42.63
N LEU A 12 -2.63 -98.80 -41.98
CA LEU A 12 -2.46 -97.84 -40.88
C LEU A 12 -2.70 -96.38 -41.34
N ASN A 13 -2.32 -96.04 -42.57
CA ASN A 13 -2.65 -94.73 -43.15
C ASN A 13 -4.15 -94.59 -43.43
N ALA A 14 -4.79 -95.63 -43.99
CA ALA A 14 -6.22 -95.63 -44.25
C ALA A 14 -7.04 -95.53 -42.94
N GLN A 15 -6.64 -96.27 -41.90
CA GLN A 15 -7.27 -96.22 -40.57
C GLN A 15 -7.10 -94.84 -39.93
N ARG A 16 -5.88 -94.26 -39.93
CA ARG A 16 -5.67 -92.89 -39.43
C ARG A 16 -6.50 -91.85 -40.16
N ASN A 17 -6.69 -91.99 -41.48
CA ASN A 17 -7.53 -91.09 -42.27
C ASN A 17 -9.03 -91.30 -42.00
N LEU A 18 -9.46 -92.53 -41.73
CA LEU A 18 -10.83 -92.87 -41.34
C LEU A 18 -11.17 -92.29 -39.96
N ASP A 19 -10.31 -92.50 -38.96
CA ASP A 19 -10.46 -91.96 -37.61
C ASP A 19 -10.50 -90.41 -37.64
N LYS A 20 -9.69 -89.80 -38.51
CA LYS A 20 -9.73 -88.34 -38.76
C LYS A 20 -11.06 -87.89 -39.36
N SER A 21 -11.64 -88.65 -40.29
CA SER A 21 -12.93 -88.35 -40.93
C SER A 21 -14.10 -88.55 -39.97
N GLN A 22 -14.05 -89.59 -39.13
CA GLN A 22 -15.05 -89.85 -38.10
C GLN A 22 -15.06 -88.77 -37.02
N SER A 23 -13.88 -88.32 -36.59
CA SER A 23 -13.73 -87.21 -35.63
C SER A 23 -14.18 -85.86 -36.20
N ALA A 24 -14.07 -85.66 -37.52
CA ALA A 24 -14.56 -84.46 -38.21
C ALA A 24 -16.09 -84.48 -38.34
N ASN A 25 -16.68 -85.64 -38.69
CA ASN A 25 -18.13 -85.81 -38.77
C ASN A 25 -18.83 -85.62 -37.41
N GLN A 26 -18.24 -86.15 -36.33
CA GLN A 26 -18.76 -85.93 -34.96
C GLN A 26 -18.76 -84.45 -34.57
N ARG A 27 -17.71 -83.70 -34.91
CA ARG A 27 -17.64 -82.25 -34.68
C ARG A 27 -18.68 -81.48 -35.50
N ALA A 28 -18.89 -81.87 -36.76
CA ALA A 28 -19.90 -81.24 -37.60
C ALA A 28 -21.32 -81.46 -37.06
N MET A 29 -21.63 -82.67 -36.61
CA MET A 29 -22.89 -83.00 -35.94
C MET A 29 -23.09 -82.23 -34.62
N GLU A 30 -22.04 -82.07 -33.81
CA GLU A 30 -22.07 -81.30 -32.56
C GLU A 30 -22.38 -79.81 -32.83
N ARG A 31 -21.74 -79.22 -33.85
CA ARG A 31 -21.97 -77.83 -34.28
C ARG A 31 -23.36 -77.61 -34.90
N LEU A 32 -23.82 -78.53 -35.74
CA LEU A 32 -25.17 -78.50 -36.32
C LEU A 32 -26.27 -78.65 -35.26
N SER A 33 -26.06 -79.50 -34.26
CA SER A 33 -27.05 -79.76 -33.21
C SER A 33 -27.15 -78.62 -32.19
N SER A 34 -26.04 -77.96 -31.89
CA SER A 34 -25.98 -76.81 -30.98
C SER A 34 -26.35 -75.50 -31.67
N GLY A 35 -26.22 -75.43 -33.00
CA GLY A 35 -26.26 -74.18 -33.77
C GLY A 35 -25.01 -73.30 -33.54
N LEU A 36 -24.02 -73.77 -32.78
CA LEU A 36 -22.84 -73.02 -32.41
C LEU A 36 -21.59 -73.62 -33.06
N ARG A 37 -20.78 -72.78 -33.68
CA ARG A 37 -19.46 -73.10 -34.22
C ARG A 37 -18.45 -73.45 -33.11
N ILE A 38 -18.60 -72.83 -31.94
CA ILE A 38 -17.73 -73.01 -30.78
C ILE A 38 -18.54 -73.60 -29.63
N ASN A 39 -18.39 -74.90 -29.36
CA ASN A 39 -19.09 -75.58 -28.25
C ASN A 39 -18.20 -75.80 -27.03
N SER A 40 -16.88 -75.85 -27.21
CA SER A 40 -15.94 -76.09 -26.13
C SER A 40 -14.62 -75.35 -26.35
N ALA A 41 -13.84 -75.16 -25.29
CA ALA A 41 -12.55 -74.46 -25.37
C ALA A 41 -11.53 -75.13 -26.31
N LYS A 42 -11.74 -76.41 -26.66
CA LYS A 42 -10.91 -77.16 -27.61
C LYS A 42 -11.09 -76.69 -29.06
N ASP A 43 -12.21 -76.05 -29.37
CA ASP A 43 -12.59 -75.68 -30.73
C ASP A 43 -12.00 -74.31 -31.11
N ASP A 44 -12.09 -73.34 -30.20
CA ASP A 44 -11.40 -72.04 -30.26
C ASP A 44 -11.40 -71.40 -28.86
N ALA A 45 -10.28 -71.49 -28.14
CA ALA A 45 -10.17 -70.94 -26.79
C ALA A 45 -10.30 -69.41 -26.75
N ALA A 46 -9.76 -68.71 -27.76
CA ALA A 46 -9.84 -67.26 -27.85
C ALA A 46 -11.25 -66.80 -28.24
N GLY A 47 -11.87 -67.48 -29.21
CA GLY A 47 -13.25 -67.22 -29.63
C GLY A 47 -14.26 -67.45 -28.50
N LEU A 48 -14.09 -68.51 -27.70
CA LEU A 48 -14.92 -68.76 -26.51
C LEU A 48 -14.72 -67.70 -25.42
N ALA A 49 -13.48 -67.28 -25.16
CA ALA A 49 -13.18 -66.22 -24.18
C ALA A 49 -13.79 -64.86 -24.59
N ILE A 50 -13.74 -64.52 -25.87
CA ILE A 50 -14.36 -63.29 -26.39
C ILE A 50 -15.89 -63.38 -26.33
N SER A 51 -16.48 -64.51 -26.74
CA SER A 51 -17.93 -64.72 -26.71
C SER A 51 -18.51 -64.71 -25.28
N THR A 52 -17.82 -65.33 -24.32
CA THR A 52 -18.21 -65.28 -22.91
C THR A 52 -18.12 -63.85 -22.33
N ARG A 53 -17.09 -63.09 -22.70
CA ARG A 53 -16.98 -61.66 -22.35
C ARG A 53 -18.11 -60.83 -22.97
N PHE A 54 -18.41 -61.01 -24.26
CA PHE A 54 -19.54 -60.34 -24.92
C PHE A 54 -20.87 -60.71 -24.28
N THR A 55 -21.09 -61.98 -23.95
CA THR A 55 -22.30 -62.42 -23.23
C THR A 55 -22.43 -61.75 -21.87
N SER A 56 -21.32 -61.62 -21.11
CA SER A 56 -21.30 -60.90 -19.83
C SER A 56 -21.61 -59.41 -20.03
N GLN A 57 -21.01 -58.78 -21.03
CA GLN A 57 -21.26 -57.38 -21.35
C GLN A 57 -22.70 -57.13 -21.80
N ILE A 58 -23.28 -57.96 -22.67
CA ILE A 58 -24.68 -57.87 -23.11
C ILE A 58 -25.63 -57.97 -21.91
N LYS A 59 -25.39 -58.92 -20.99
CA LYS A 59 -26.19 -59.03 -19.76
C LYS A 59 -26.01 -57.81 -18.85
N GLY A 60 -24.79 -57.29 -18.72
CA GLY A 60 -24.49 -56.06 -18.00
C GLY A 60 -25.22 -54.85 -18.59
N LEU A 61 -25.17 -54.68 -19.92
CA LEU A 61 -25.91 -53.65 -20.66
C LEU A 61 -27.43 -53.79 -20.47
N GLY A 62 -27.97 -55.01 -20.43
CA GLY A 62 -29.39 -55.24 -20.17
C GLY A 62 -29.84 -54.88 -18.74
N VAL A 63 -28.96 -55.00 -17.74
CA VAL A 63 -29.20 -54.46 -16.38
C VAL A 63 -29.07 -52.94 -16.39
N ALA A 64 -28.06 -52.40 -17.07
CA ALA A 64 -27.85 -50.96 -17.19
C ALA A 64 -29.03 -50.22 -17.85
N VAL A 65 -29.64 -50.79 -18.90
CA VAL A 65 -30.86 -50.23 -19.52
C VAL A 65 -32.03 -50.19 -18.54
N ARG A 66 -32.18 -51.21 -17.68
CA ARG A 66 -33.22 -51.21 -16.64
C ARG A 66 -32.93 -50.19 -15.55
N ASN A 67 -31.70 -50.11 -15.06
CA ASN A 67 -31.28 -49.11 -14.08
C ASN A 67 -31.49 -47.68 -14.59
N ALA A 68 -31.19 -47.42 -15.87
CA ALA A 68 -31.46 -46.14 -16.50
C ALA A 68 -32.98 -45.87 -16.60
N GLY A 69 -33.79 -46.90 -16.89
CA GLY A 69 -35.26 -46.81 -16.85
C GLY A 69 -35.82 -46.50 -15.46
N ASP A 70 -35.26 -47.09 -14.41
CA ASP A 70 -35.62 -46.78 -13.01
C ASP A 70 -35.23 -45.32 -12.66
N GLY A 71 -34.10 -44.83 -13.17
CA GLY A 71 -33.69 -43.43 -13.05
C GLY A 71 -34.66 -42.47 -13.74
N ILE A 72 -35.17 -42.82 -14.93
CA ILE A 72 -36.20 -42.04 -15.63
C ILE A 72 -37.50 -41.99 -14.80
N ALA A 73 -37.96 -43.13 -14.28
CA ALA A 73 -39.18 -43.21 -13.47
C ALA A 73 -39.06 -42.40 -12.16
N LEU A 74 -37.88 -42.43 -11.54
CA LEU A 74 -37.58 -41.61 -10.37
C LEU A 74 -37.64 -40.12 -10.71
N ALA A 75 -36.95 -39.69 -11.78
CA ALA A 75 -36.95 -38.30 -12.22
C ALA A 75 -38.37 -37.80 -12.56
N GLN A 76 -39.20 -38.64 -13.17
CA GLN A 76 -40.61 -38.33 -13.45
C GLN A 76 -41.46 -38.19 -12.18
N THR A 77 -41.19 -39.01 -11.16
CA THR A 77 -41.90 -38.94 -9.87
C THR A 77 -41.55 -37.63 -9.14
N ALA A 78 -40.27 -37.27 -9.11
CA ALA A 78 -39.82 -35.99 -8.58
C ALA A 78 -40.41 -34.81 -9.37
N GLU A 79 -40.34 -34.85 -10.71
CA GLU A 79 -40.88 -33.81 -11.59
C GLU A 79 -42.39 -33.59 -11.38
N GLY A 80 -43.16 -34.67 -11.19
CA GLY A 80 -44.59 -34.58 -10.89
C GLY A 80 -44.88 -33.86 -9.57
N ALA A 81 -44.13 -34.18 -8.51
CA ALA A 81 -44.25 -33.50 -7.23
C ALA A 81 -43.84 -32.02 -7.31
N LEU A 82 -42.79 -31.70 -8.06
CA LEU A 82 -42.38 -30.32 -8.34
C LEU A 82 -43.42 -29.54 -9.15
N GLY A 83 -44.13 -30.21 -10.06
CA GLY A 83 -45.28 -29.63 -10.76
C GLY A 83 -46.38 -29.19 -9.80
N SER A 84 -46.75 -30.03 -8.83
CA SER A 84 -47.75 -29.68 -7.80
C SER A 84 -47.27 -28.56 -6.87
N ILE A 85 -45.98 -28.54 -6.49
CA ILE A 85 -45.41 -27.42 -5.73
C ILE A 85 -45.49 -26.12 -6.55
N ASN A 86 -45.16 -26.15 -7.85
CA ASN A 86 -45.23 -24.98 -8.72
C ASN A 86 -46.65 -24.41 -8.84
N GLU A 87 -47.67 -25.27 -8.96
CA GLU A 87 -49.09 -24.86 -8.97
C GLU A 87 -49.50 -24.17 -7.65
N ASN A 88 -49.07 -24.72 -6.51
CA ASN A 88 -49.32 -24.11 -5.20
C ASN A 88 -48.61 -22.75 -5.06
N LEU A 89 -47.36 -22.64 -5.53
CA LEU A 89 -46.62 -21.38 -5.54
C LEU A 89 -47.30 -20.31 -6.41
N GLN A 90 -47.73 -20.66 -7.62
CA GLN A 90 -48.49 -19.75 -8.47
C GLN A 90 -49.77 -19.26 -7.79
N ARG A 91 -50.46 -20.13 -7.04
CA ARG A 91 -51.64 -19.74 -6.26
C ARG A 91 -51.28 -18.79 -5.12
N ILE A 92 -50.20 -19.03 -4.38
CA ILE A 92 -49.72 -18.10 -3.35
C ILE A 92 -49.40 -16.74 -3.98
N ARG A 93 -48.76 -16.72 -5.16
CA ARG A 93 -48.46 -15.48 -5.90
C ARG A 93 -49.72 -14.68 -6.21
N GLU A 94 -50.76 -15.32 -6.72
CA GLU A 94 -52.05 -14.68 -7.00
C GLU A 94 -52.64 -14.04 -5.73
N LEU A 95 -52.60 -14.74 -4.61
CA LEU A 95 -53.09 -14.25 -3.31
C LEU A 95 -52.26 -13.08 -2.78
N SER A 96 -50.93 -13.13 -2.94
CA SER A 96 -50.03 -12.02 -2.57
C SER A 96 -50.30 -10.77 -3.40
N VAL A 97 -50.44 -10.91 -4.73
CA VAL A 97 -50.82 -9.81 -5.62
C VAL A 97 -52.21 -9.27 -5.29
N GLN A 98 -53.15 -10.15 -4.95
CA GLN A 98 -54.49 -9.74 -4.50
C GLN A 98 -54.38 -8.93 -3.19
N SER A 99 -53.63 -9.41 -2.20
CA SER A 99 -53.49 -8.75 -0.88
C SER A 99 -52.78 -7.40 -0.97
N ALA A 100 -51.83 -7.25 -1.89
CA ALA A 100 -51.13 -6.01 -2.17
C ALA A 100 -52.05 -4.88 -2.71
N ASN A 101 -53.30 -5.18 -3.08
CA ASN A 101 -54.24 -4.14 -3.49
C ASN A 101 -54.73 -3.33 -2.29
N ALA A 102 -54.61 -2.00 -2.37
CA ALA A 102 -55.02 -1.06 -1.32
C ALA A 102 -56.53 -1.11 -1.00
N THR A 103 -57.35 -1.70 -1.88
CA THR A 103 -58.81 -1.83 -1.67
C THR A 103 -59.21 -2.98 -0.73
N ASN A 104 -58.30 -3.89 -0.37
CA ASN A 104 -58.60 -4.97 0.58
C ASN A 104 -58.53 -4.46 2.02
N SER A 105 -59.51 -4.88 2.83
CA SER A 105 -59.49 -4.61 4.27
C SER A 105 -58.53 -5.56 5.01
N ASP A 106 -58.13 -5.22 6.22
CA ASP A 106 -57.26 -6.08 7.05
C ASP A 106 -57.90 -7.46 7.30
N VAL A 107 -59.23 -7.52 7.39
CA VAL A 107 -59.99 -8.78 7.51
C VAL A 107 -59.90 -9.62 6.23
N ASP A 108 -59.92 -8.99 5.06
CA ASP A 108 -59.76 -9.69 3.78
C ASP A 108 -58.33 -10.24 3.66
N ARG A 109 -57.32 -9.46 4.06
CA ARG A 109 -55.91 -9.89 4.06
C ARG A 109 -55.66 -11.05 5.02
N GLU A 110 -56.29 -11.04 6.19
CA GLU A 110 -56.21 -12.16 7.15
C GLU A 110 -56.82 -13.45 6.59
N ALA A 111 -57.93 -13.35 5.85
CA ALA A 111 -58.53 -14.51 5.16
C ALA A 111 -57.64 -15.04 4.03
N LEU A 112 -57.00 -14.15 3.25
CA LEU A 112 -56.03 -14.52 2.22
C LEU A 112 -54.79 -15.19 2.83
N GLN A 113 -54.28 -14.67 3.95
CA GLN A 113 -53.15 -15.24 4.70
C GLN A 113 -53.45 -16.66 5.21
N ALA A 114 -54.69 -16.93 5.62
CA ALA A 114 -55.10 -18.27 6.02
C ALA A 114 -55.06 -19.28 4.85
N GLU A 115 -55.42 -18.85 3.63
CA GLU A 115 -55.28 -19.67 2.42
C GLU A 115 -53.80 -19.89 2.07
N VAL A 116 -52.97 -18.83 2.12
CA VAL A 116 -51.51 -18.94 1.94
C VAL A 116 -50.90 -19.92 2.93
N SER A 117 -51.27 -19.86 4.21
CA SER A 117 -50.77 -20.76 5.25
C SER A 117 -51.10 -22.23 4.95
N GLN A 118 -52.27 -22.52 4.36
CA GLN A 118 -52.64 -23.87 3.95
C GLN A 118 -51.83 -24.35 2.74
N LEU A 119 -51.60 -23.47 1.76
CA LEU A 119 -50.79 -23.79 0.58
C LEU A 119 -49.33 -24.06 0.95
N VAL A 120 -48.77 -23.27 1.87
CA VAL A 120 -47.41 -23.50 2.40
C VAL A 120 -47.33 -24.85 3.13
N ALA A 121 -48.33 -25.18 3.96
CA ALA A 121 -48.37 -26.49 4.62
C ALA A 121 -48.48 -27.66 3.63
N GLU A 122 -49.22 -27.49 2.53
CA GLU A 122 -49.33 -28.49 1.48
C GLU A 122 -48.03 -28.66 0.68
N ILE A 123 -47.29 -27.57 0.45
CA ILE A 123 -45.94 -27.61 -0.13
C ILE A 123 -44.99 -28.40 0.78
N SER A 124 -44.97 -28.12 2.09
CA SER A 124 -44.17 -28.88 3.05
C SER A 124 -44.52 -30.36 3.05
N ARG A 125 -45.82 -30.70 3.08
CA ARG A 125 -46.29 -32.09 3.02
C ARG A 125 -45.82 -32.79 1.74
N THR A 126 -45.96 -32.15 0.59
CA THR A 126 -45.53 -32.73 -0.70
C THR A 126 -44.03 -32.98 -0.72
N SER A 127 -43.24 -32.06 -0.19
CA SER A 127 -41.78 -32.18 -0.09
C SER A 127 -41.36 -33.32 0.84
N GLU A 128 -41.94 -33.40 2.03
CA GLU A 128 -41.61 -34.39 3.05
C GLU A 128 -42.18 -35.80 2.77
N GLU A 129 -43.33 -35.90 2.10
CA GLU A 129 -43.99 -37.19 1.85
C GLU A 129 -43.49 -37.88 0.57
N THR A 130 -43.03 -37.14 -0.45
CA THR A 130 -42.61 -37.73 -1.74
C THR A 130 -41.42 -38.67 -1.58
N ASP A 131 -41.64 -39.95 -1.91
CA ASP A 131 -40.62 -40.99 -1.87
C ASP A 131 -40.63 -41.88 -3.13
N PHE A 132 -39.48 -42.49 -3.43
CA PHE A 132 -39.37 -43.56 -4.41
C PHE A 132 -38.66 -44.76 -3.77
N ASN A 133 -39.37 -45.89 -3.68
CA ASN A 133 -38.91 -47.09 -2.99
C ASN A 133 -38.48 -46.81 -1.53
N GLY A 134 -39.22 -45.95 -0.80
CA GLY A 134 -38.97 -45.65 0.61
C GLY A 134 -37.83 -44.67 0.87
N ARG A 135 -37.22 -44.08 -0.18
CA ARG A 135 -36.24 -42.99 -0.06
C ARG A 135 -36.91 -41.68 -0.44
N LYS A 136 -36.82 -40.69 0.46
CA LYS A 136 -37.32 -39.33 0.23
C LYS A 136 -36.56 -38.67 -0.90
N LEU A 137 -37.27 -37.88 -1.72
CA LEU A 137 -36.70 -37.28 -2.92
C LEU A 137 -36.41 -35.78 -2.77
N LEU A 138 -37.24 -35.03 -2.03
CA LEU A 138 -37.25 -33.55 -2.04
C LEU A 138 -36.76 -32.91 -0.72
N ASP A 139 -36.37 -33.72 0.27
CA ASP A 139 -35.87 -33.24 1.57
C ASP A 139 -34.37 -32.89 1.55
N GLY A 140 -33.72 -33.00 0.39
CA GLY A 140 -32.30 -32.74 0.18
C GLY A 140 -31.37 -33.88 0.56
N SER A 141 -31.88 -34.98 1.14
CA SER A 141 -31.06 -36.15 1.49
C SER A 141 -30.78 -37.06 0.29
N PHE A 142 -31.45 -36.82 -0.84
CA PHE A 142 -31.43 -37.71 -1.98
C PHE A 142 -30.21 -37.50 -2.88
N SER A 143 -29.29 -38.46 -2.83
CA SER A 143 -28.22 -38.65 -3.81
C SER A 143 -28.14 -40.13 -4.19
N ALA A 144 -28.11 -40.42 -5.49
CA ALA A 144 -28.06 -41.78 -6.00
C ALA A 144 -27.21 -41.89 -7.27
N THR A 145 -26.29 -42.85 -7.26
CA THR A 145 -25.49 -43.25 -8.41
C THR A 145 -26.18 -44.38 -9.17
N PHE A 146 -26.54 -44.15 -10.43
CA PHE A 146 -27.10 -45.17 -11.31
C PHE A 146 -26.01 -45.79 -12.18
N GLN A 147 -25.81 -47.10 -12.05
CA GLN A 147 -24.93 -47.85 -12.95
C GLN A 147 -25.60 -48.01 -14.32
N VAL A 148 -25.15 -47.23 -15.31
CA VAL A 148 -25.70 -47.14 -16.66
C VAL A 148 -24.78 -47.76 -17.73
N GLY A 149 -23.77 -48.53 -17.32
CA GLY A 149 -22.92 -49.29 -18.24
C GLY A 149 -22.56 -50.68 -17.71
N ALA A 150 -21.89 -51.47 -18.56
CA ALA A 150 -21.49 -52.85 -18.22
C ALA A 150 -20.20 -52.94 -17.39
N ASN A 151 -19.40 -51.87 -17.34
CA ASN A 151 -18.15 -51.80 -16.58
C ASN A 151 -18.29 -50.91 -15.35
N ALA A 152 -17.55 -51.22 -14.28
CA ALA A 152 -17.50 -50.37 -13.09
C ALA A 152 -17.08 -48.93 -13.43
N GLY A 153 -17.70 -47.94 -12.79
CA GLY A 153 -17.46 -46.51 -13.02
C GLY A 153 -18.24 -45.91 -14.20
N GLN A 154 -19.02 -46.70 -14.94
CA GLN A 154 -19.95 -46.18 -15.95
C GLN A 154 -21.29 -45.82 -15.29
N THR A 155 -21.28 -44.73 -14.52
CA THR A 155 -22.40 -44.30 -13.70
C THR A 155 -22.94 -42.94 -14.14
N LEU A 156 -24.20 -42.67 -13.76
CA LEU A 156 -24.78 -41.34 -13.78
C LEU A 156 -25.26 -41.01 -12.38
N ASP A 157 -24.71 -39.96 -11.80
CA ASP A 157 -25.11 -39.46 -10.49
C ASP A 157 -26.33 -38.55 -10.64
N VAL A 158 -27.30 -38.73 -9.73
CA VAL A 158 -28.52 -37.94 -9.65
C VAL A 158 -28.66 -37.45 -8.22
N SER A 159 -28.66 -36.13 -8.06
CA SER A 159 -28.98 -35.45 -6.81
C SER A 159 -30.20 -34.56 -7.00
N ILE A 160 -31.00 -34.41 -5.95
CA ILE A 160 -32.16 -33.51 -5.94
C ILE A 160 -32.00 -32.58 -4.74
N ALA A 161 -32.15 -31.27 -4.96
CA ALA A 161 -31.98 -30.26 -3.92
C ALA A 161 -33.09 -30.34 -2.84
N LYS A 162 -32.82 -29.75 -1.66
CA LYS A 162 -33.83 -29.58 -0.59
C LYS A 162 -34.85 -28.52 -1.02
N LEU A 163 -36.11 -28.92 -1.15
CA LEU A 163 -37.19 -28.04 -1.61
C LEU A 163 -38.34 -28.04 -0.59
N THR A 164 -38.02 -27.80 0.67
CA THR A 164 -38.99 -27.65 1.78
C THR A 164 -39.34 -26.18 1.99
N ALA A 165 -40.47 -25.87 2.64
CA ALA A 165 -40.93 -24.48 2.79
C ALA A 165 -40.00 -23.57 3.62
N ASP A 166 -39.15 -24.16 4.47
CA ASP A 166 -38.06 -23.51 5.22
C ASP A 166 -36.80 -23.23 4.37
N LYS A 167 -36.83 -23.58 3.08
CA LYS A 167 -35.73 -23.35 2.12
C LYS A 167 -36.18 -22.69 0.84
N LEU A 168 -37.38 -22.99 0.37
CA LEU A 168 -37.97 -22.32 -0.78
C LEU A 168 -38.25 -20.85 -0.47
N GLY A 169 -37.98 -19.99 -1.44
CA GLY A 169 -38.42 -18.59 -1.48
C GLY A 169 -37.43 -17.55 -0.96
N SER A 170 -36.36 -17.98 -0.30
CA SER A 170 -35.13 -17.18 -0.30
C SER A 170 -34.41 -17.40 -1.62
N SER A 171 -33.92 -16.36 -2.28
CA SER A 171 -33.04 -16.52 -3.45
C SER A 171 -31.70 -17.15 -3.04
N SER A 172 -30.79 -17.39 -4.00
CA SER A 172 -29.44 -17.85 -3.68
C SER A 172 -28.82 -16.87 -2.68
N GLN A 173 -28.53 -17.39 -1.50
CA GLN A 173 -28.31 -16.60 -0.29
C GLN A 173 -27.26 -15.50 -0.53
N SER A 174 -27.61 -14.25 -0.22
CA SER A 174 -26.58 -13.22 -0.06
C SER A 174 -25.61 -13.69 1.00
N GLY A 175 -24.34 -13.62 0.66
CA GLY A 175 -23.27 -14.13 1.48
C GLY A 175 -22.13 -13.14 1.56
N LEU A 176 -21.33 -13.32 2.60
CA LEU A 176 -20.12 -12.56 2.83
C LEU A 176 -18.98 -13.23 2.06
N SER A 177 -18.54 -12.59 0.97
CA SER A 177 -17.42 -13.06 0.19
C SER A 177 -16.09 -12.71 0.87
N ALA A 178 -15.24 -13.72 1.01
CA ALA A 178 -13.84 -13.62 1.38
C ALA A 178 -12.97 -13.58 0.13
N ARG A 179 -11.89 -12.80 0.16
CA ARG A 179 -10.85 -12.83 -0.88
C ARG A 179 -9.99 -14.09 -0.71
N GLY A 180 -9.43 -14.58 -1.81
CA GLY A 180 -8.35 -15.55 -1.75
C GLY A 180 -7.11 -14.91 -1.12
N THR A 181 -6.43 -15.68 -0.27
CA THR A 181 -5.17 -15.26 0.36
C THR A 181 -4.21 -16.44 0.30
N ASP A 182 -2.92 -16.13 0.15
CA ASP A 182 -1.81 -17.07 0.05
C ASP A 182 -1.50 -17.81 1.37
N ASN A 183 -2.09 -17.36 2.47
CA ASN A 183 -1.95 -17.98 3.78
C ASN A 183 -3.08 -18.99 4.05
N ALA A 184 -2.73 -20.13 4.64
CA ALA A 184 -3.69 -21.10 5.14
C ALA A 184 -4.41 -20.57 6.39
N LEU A 185 -5.62 -21.08 6.67
CA LEU A 185 -6.23 -20.87 7.98
C LEU A 185 -5.43 -21.64 9.02
N GLU A 186 -5.02 -20.96 10.09
CA GLU A 186 -4.46 -21.52 11.31
C GLU A 186 -5.52 -21.58 12.43
N ASN A 187 -5.19 -22.28 13.52
CA ASN A 187 -6.09 -22.37 14.65
C ASN A 187 -6.18 -21.01 15.37
N GLY A 188 -7.38 -20.44 15.41
CA GLY A 188 -7.62 -19.15 16.06
C GLY A 188 -7.71 -17.98 15.08
N ASP A 189 -7.50 -18.21 13.79
CA ASP A 189 -7.63 -17.16 12.76
C ASP A 189 -9.08 -16.70 12.60
N LEU A 190 -10.02 -17.64 12.56
CA LEU A 190 -11.42 -17.37 12.22
C LEU A 190 -12.38 -17.92 13.29
N ILE A 191 -13.26 -17.07 13.76
CA ILE A 191 -14.37 -17.39 14.66
C ILE A 191 -15.66 -16.89 14.02
N ILE A 192 -16.60 -17.80 13.74
CA ILE A 192 -17.90 -17.48 13.13
C ILE A 192 -18.99 -17.70 14.16
N ASN A 193 -19.79 -16.66 14.46
CA ASN A 193 -20.88 -16.71 15.45
C ASN A 193 -20.44 -17.29 16.81
N GLY A 194 -19.22 -16.95 17.24
CA GLY A 194 -18.62 -17.43 18.50
C GLY A 194 -18.01 -18.84 18.45
N VAL A 195 -18.00 -19.52 17.30
CA VAL A 195 -17.39 -20.85 17.12
C VAL A 195 -16.06 -20.71 16.38
N ALA A 196 -14.97 -21.20 16.98
CA ALA A 196 -13.65 -21.18 16.38
C ALA A 196 -13.52 -22.23 15.27
N ILE A 197 -13.04 -21.81 14.10
CA ILE A 197 -12.77 -22.68 12.95
C ILE A 197 -11.36 -23.25 13.07
N ALA A 198 -11.22 -24.53 12.75
CA ALA A 198 -9.91 -25.19 12.75
C ALA A 198 -9.09 -24.85 11.50
N ALA A 199 -7.79 -25.08 11.58
CA ALA A 199 -6.87 -24.88 10.47
C ALA A 199 -7.30 -25.62 9.19
N SER A 200 -7.08 -24.99 8.03
CA SER A 200 -7.29 -25.60 6.71
C SER A 200 -6.17 -26.60 6.40
N LYS A 201 -6.48 -27.64 5.61
CA LYS A 201 -5.55 -28.75 5.34
C LYS A 201 -5.36 -28.93 3.85
N ALA A 202 -4.11 -29.10 3.43
CA ALA A 202 -3.80 -29.42 2.03
C ALA A 202 -4.49 -30.69 1.51
N GLU A 203 -4.86 -31.63 2.39
CA GLU A 203 -5.58 -32.85 2.05
C GLU A 203 -7.04 -32.62 1.59
N ASP A 204 -7.62 -31.46 1.94
CA ASP A 204 -9.00 -31.10 1.59
C ASP A 204 -9.14 -30.64 0.13
N ASP A 205 -8.02 -30.27 -0.50
CA ASP A 205 -7.98 -29.84 -1.88
C ASP A 205 -7.02 -30.73 -2.70
N SER A 206 -7.61 -31.61 -3.50
CA SER A 206 -6.90 -32.42 -4.49
C SER A 206 -6.90 -31.81 -5.90
N ALA A 207 -7.52 -30.66 -6.11
CA ALA A 207 -7.68 -30.01 -7.39
C ALA A 207 -6.56 -28.98 -7.68
N SER A 208 -6.12 -28.24 -6.67
CA SER A 208 -4.99 -27.30 -6.78
C SER A 208 -3.65 -28.02 -6.86
N THR A 209 -2.70 -27.45 -7.60
CA THR A 209 -1.34 -28.00 -7.77
C THR A 209 -0.31 -27.41 -6.83
N SER A 210 -0.58 -26.23 -6.29
CA SER A 210 0.28 -25.50 -5.37
C SER A 210 -0.56 -24.81 -4.30
N ASN A 211 0.07 -24.58 -3.14
CA ASN A 211 -0.50 -23.93 -1.98
C ASN A 211 -1.88 -24.46 -1.53
N ASN A 212 -2.07 -25.78 -1.60
CA ASN A 212 -3.37 -26.44 -1.38
C ASN A 212 -4.01 -26.11 -0.04
N SER A 213 -3.24 -25.83 1.02
CA SER A 213 -3.79 -25.45 2.33
C SER A 213 -4.41 -24.06 2.34
N ALA A 214 -3.96 -23.13 1.49
CA ALA A 214 -4.48 -21.76 1.40
C ALA A 214 -5.66 -21.63 0.44
N SER A 215 -5.93 -22.65 -0.38
CA SER A 215 -7.00 -22.60 -1.39
C SER A 215 -8.38 -22.39 -0.79
N ALA A 216 -9.27 -21.78 -1.58
CA ALA A 216 -10.69 -21.65 -1.25
C ALA A 216 -11.32 -22.99 -0.87
N ILE A 217 -11.00 -24.06 -1.61
CA ILE A 217 -11.54 -25.41 -1.39
C ILE A 217 -11.19 -25.90 0.02
N SER A 218 -9.93 -25.75 0.43
CA SER A 218 -9.48 -26.17 1.76
C SER A 218 -10.06 -25.31 2.88
N LYS A 219 -10.17 -23.98 2.68
CA LYS A 219 -10.77 -23.06 3.65
C LYS A 219 -12.27 -23.35 3.82
N VAL A 220 -12.99 -23.53 2.73
CA VAL A 220 -14.41 -23.90 2.72
C VAL A 220 -14.64 -25.25 3.41
N ALA A 221 -13.80 -26.25 3.15
CA ALA A 221 -13.88 -27.53 3.83
C ALA A 221 -13.65 -27.41 5.34
N ALA A 222 -12.71 -26.55 5.78
CA ALA A 222 -12.48 -26.26 7.19
C ALA A 222 -13.69 -25.62 7.87
N ILE A 223 -14.31 -24.63 7.23
CA ILE A 223 -15.48 -23.92 7.75
C ILE A 223 -16.71 -24.83 7.78
N ASN A 224 -16.96 -25.57 6.70
CA ASN A 224 -18.14 -26.43 6.59
C ASN A 224 -18.16 -27.60 7.58
N ARG A 225 -17.01 -28.01 8.13
CA ARG A 225 -16.95 -28.98 9.25
C ARG A 225 -17.68 -28.50 10.50
N TYR A 226 -17.77 -27.18 10.69
CA TYR A 226 -18.43 -26.54 11.83
C TYR A 226 -19.76 -25.88 11.44
N SER A 227 -20.26 -26.09 10.20
CA SER A 227 -21.47 -25.42 9.70
C SER A 227 -22.73 -25.69 10.53
N ASP A 228 -22.85 -26.87 11.13
CA ASP A 228 -23.96 -27.21 12.04
C ASP A 228 -23.89 -26.44 13.38
N GLU A 229 -22.70 -26.01 13.81
CA GLU A 229 -22.47 -25.25 15.04
C GLU A 229 -22.54 -23.74 14.81
N THR A 230 -22.01 -23.27 13.67
CA THR A 230 -21.99 -21.85 13.30
C THR A 230 -23.32 -21.38 12.70
N GLY A 231 -24.08 -22.28 12.09
CA GLY A 231 -25.23 -21.94 11.25
C GLY A 231 -24.85 -21.22 9.95
N VAL A 232 -23.60 -21.36 9.52
CA VAL A 232 -23.04 -20.71 8.32
C VAL A 232 -22.35 -21.77 7.47
N LYS A 233 -22.70 -21.82 6.18
CA LYS A 233 -22.03 -22.64 5.17
C LYS A 233 -21.14 -21.77 4.32
N ALA A 234 -19.98 -22.30 3.95
CA ALA A 234 -19.07 -21.66 3.01
C ALA A 234 -19.22 -22.31 1.63
N PHE A 235 -19.16 -21.50 0.58
CA PHE A 235 -19.17 -21.91 -0.81
C PHE A 235 -17.89 -21.43 -1.49
N VAL A 236 -17.28 -22.28 -2.29
CA VAL A 236 -16.09 -21.88 -3.07
C VAL A 236 -16.55 -20.93 -4.17
N ASN A 237 -15.88 -19.79 -4.31
CA ASN A 237 -16.13 -18.88 -5.42
C ASN A 237 -15.32 -19.30 -6.65
N GLU A 238 -15.76 -18.88 -7.82
CA GLU A 238 -14.93 -18.92 -9.01
C GLU A 238 -13.63 -18.16 -8.74
N ASN A 239 -12.49 -18.78 -9.03
CA ASN A 239 -11.20 -18.12 -8.92
C ASN A 239 -10.87 -17.45 -10.26
N VAL A 240 -10.57 -16.16 -10.22
CA VAL A 240 -10.21 -15.37 -11.40
C VAL A 240 -8.85 -14.74 -11.17
N ALA A 241 -7.85 -15.14 -11.95
CA ALA A 241 -6.61 -14.37 -12.07
C ALA A 241 -6.78 -13.36 -13.20
N GLY A 242 -6.86 -12.08 -12.84
CA GLY A 242 -7.06 -10.97 -13.78
C GLY A 242 -5.90 -10.82 -14.75
N GLY A 243 -6.21 -10.54 -16.01
CA GLY A 243 -5.18 -10.26 -17.03
C GLY A 243 -4.46 -8.93 -16.80
N SER A 244 -3.42 -8.69 -17.59
CA SER A 244 -2.60 -7.47 -17.53
C SER A 244 -2.70 -6.65 -18.81
N GLU A 245 -2.39 -5.36 -18.72
CA GLU A 245 -2.35 -4.47 -19.88
C GLU A 245 -1.34 -4.96 -20.92
N MET A 246 -1.77 -5.00 -22.17
CA MET A 246 -0.99 -5.55 -23.27
C MET A 246 -0.23 -4.53 -24.09
N THR A 247 1.03 -4.83 -24.37
CA THR A 247 1.86 -4.14 -25.37
C THR A 247 2.15 -5.07 -26.55
N GLY A 248 2.15 -4.52 -27.76
CA GLY A 248 2.36 -5.28 -29.00
C GLY A 248 3.81 -5.73 -29.16
N VAL A 249 4.18 -6.85 -28.54
CA VAL A 249 5.53 -7.42 -28.58
C VAL A 249 5.52 -8.73 -29.38
N SER A 250 6.46 -8.92 -30.32
CA SER A 250 6.57 -10.18 -31.04
C SER A 250 7.55 -11.15 -30.36
N GLY A 251 7.10 -12.38 -30.16
CA GLY A 251 7.92 -13.42 -29.56
C GLY A 251 7.18 -14.74 -29.44
N SER A 252 7.81 -15.72 -28.80
CA SER A 252 7.19 -17.01 -28.52
C SER A 252 7.83 -17.68 -27.32
N GLY A 253 7.16 -18.67 -26.75
CA GLY A 253 7.73 -19.44 -25.67
C GLY A 253 6.76 -20.45 -25.09
N THR A 254 7.04 -20.86 -23.86
CA THR A 254 6.15 -21.72 -23.07
C THR A 254 5.98 -21.15 -21.67
N PHE A 255 4.76 -21.29 -21.14
CA PHE A 255 4.44 -21.13 -19.72
C PHE A 255 3.66 -22.35 -19.26
N LYS A 256 3.37 -22.45 -17.97
CA LYS A 256 2.58 -23.51 -17.37
C LYS A 256 1.41 -22.93 -16.62
N ILE A 257 0.25 -23.57 -16.75
CA ILE A 257 -0.93 -23.34 -15.91
C ILE A 257 -1.19 -24.61 -15.12
N ASN A 258 -1.20 -24.53 -13.79
CA ASN A 258 -1.38 -25.68 -12.89
C ASN A 258 -0.48 -26.87 -13.31
N GLY A 259 0.80 -26.57 -13.56
CA GLY A 259 1.81 -27.55 -13.98
C GLY A 259 1.73 -28.05 -15.43
N VAL A 260 0.71 -27.69 -16.22
CA VAL A 260 0.56 -28.10 -17.63
C VAL A 260 1.16 -27.05 -18.55
N GLU A 261 2.06 -27.47 -19.44
CA GLU A 261 2.75 -26.58 -20.39
C GLU A 261 1.82 -26.10 -21.52
N VAL A 262 1.86 -24.80 -21.80
CA VAL A 262 1.16 -24.11 -22.88
C VAL A 262 2.19 -23.38 -23.72
N SER A 263 2.24 -23.71 -25.01
CA SER A 263 3.05 -22.96 -25.98
C SER A 263 2.27 -21.77 -26.50
N PHE A 264 2.96 -20.63 -26.69
CA PHE A 264 2.35 -19.41 -27.20
C PHE A 264 3.24 -18.71 -28.22
N SER A 265 2.60 -17.85 -29.01
CA SER A 265 3.26 -16.90 -29.89
C SER A 265 2.51 -15.57 -29.82
N THR A 266 3.23 -14.47 -29.69
CA THR A 266 2.69 -13.12 -29.66
C THR A 266 3.02 -12.40 -30.96
N THR A 267 2.24 -11.37 -31.29
CA THR A 267 2.48 -10.49 -32.43
C THR A 267 2.40 -9.04 -31.96
N THR A 268 2.75 -8.09 -32.84
CA THR A 268 2.55 -6.66 -32.56
C THR A 268 1.07 -6.26 -32.52
N ASP A 269 0.15 -7.15 -32.87
CA ASP A 269 -1.30 -6.99 -32.75
C ASP A 269 -1.77 -7.67 -31.45
N THR A 270 -2.17 -6.86 -30.47
CA THR A 270 -2.59 -7.34 -29.14
C THR A 270 -3.89 -8.12 -29.20
N ALA A 271 -4.82 -7.79 -30.10
CA ALA A 271 -6.07 -8.53 -30.26
C ALA A 271 -5.85 -9.92 -30.86
N GLN A 272 -4.98 -10.04 -31.88
CA GLN A 272 -4.57 -11.36 -32.37
C GLN A 272 -3.84 -12.18 -31.31
N THR A 273 -2.98 -11.53 -30.53
CA THR A 273 -2.24 -12.18 -29.46
C THR A 273 -3.17 -12.74 -28.39
N ARG A 274 -4.18 -11.95 -27.95
CA ARG A 274 -5.19 -12.44 -26.99
C ARG A 274 -5.95 -13.65 -27.49
N ALA A 275 -6.50 -13.54 -28.70
CA ALA A 275 -7.26 -14.62 -29.30
C ALA A 275 -6.43 -15.92 -29.39
N ALA A 276 -5.15 -15.81 -29.77
CA ALA A 276 -4.25 -16.96 -29.88
C ALA A 276 -3.94 -17.60 -28.53
N ILE A 277 -3.62 -16.80 -27.50
CA ILE A 277 -3.29 -17.29 -26.15
C ILE A 277 -4.52 -17.87 -25.47
N SER A 278 -5.67 -17.19 -25.53
CA SER A 278 -6.94 -17.70 -25.00
C SER A 278 -7.31 -19.04 -25.63
N GLN A 279 -7.12 -19.20 -26.94
CA GLN A 279 -7.35 -20.48 -27.62
C GLN A 279 -6.35 -21.56 -27.17
N ALA A 280 -5.07 -21.22 -26.99
CA ALA A 280 -4.05 -22.15 -26.54
C ALA A 280 -4.36 -22.69 -25.13
N ILE A 281 -4.71 -21.82 -24.19
CA ILE A 281 -5.09 -22.20 -22.82
C ILE A 281 -6.37 -23.03 -22.83
N ASN A 282 -7.40 -22.58 -23.55
CA ASN A 282 -8.68 -23.30 -23.63
C ASN A 282 -8.56 -24.70 -24.25
N SER A 283 -7.52 -24.96 -25.06
CA SER A 283 -7.25 -26.30 -25.58
C SER A 283 -6.79 -27.31 -24.53
N VAL A 284 -6.24 -26.82 -23.40
CA VAL A 284 -5.78 -27.63 -22.26
C VAL A 284 -6.65 -27.46 -21.00
N ALA A 285 -7.73 -26.69 -21.06
CA ALA A 285 -8.58 -26.35 -19.90
C ALA A 285 -9.10 -27.57 -19.11
N GLN A 286 -9.40 -28.69 -19.78
CA GLN A 286 -9.85 -29.91 -19.07
C GLN A 286 -8.73 -30.59 -18.26
N GLN A 287 -7.45 -30.30 -18.56
CA GLN A 287 -6.31 -30.83 -17.82
C GLN A 287 -5.92 -29.91 -16.66
N THR A 288 -6.00 -28.59 -16.88
CA THR A 288 -5.62 -27.57 -15.89
C THR A 288 -6.73 -27.26 -14.89
N GLY A 289 -8.00 -27.39 -15.32
CA GLY A 289 -9.17 -26.85 -14.63
C GLY A 289 -9.33 -25.34 -14.76
N VAL A 290 -8.57 -24.72 -15.67
CA VAL A 290 -8.52 -23.26 -15.85
C VAL A 290 -8.86 -22.92 -17.30
N LYS A 291 -9.81 -22.02 -17.49
CA LYS A 291 -10.28 -21.50 -18.77
C LYS A 291 -9.78 -20.07 -18.94
N ALA A 292 -9.37 -19.71 -20.15
CA ALA A 292 -9.06 -18.34 -20.50
C ALA A 292 -10.32 -17.63 -21.05
N VAL A 293 -10.58 -16.42 -20.56
CA VAL A 293 -11.61 -15.50 -21.04
C VAL A 293 -10.91 -14.27 -21.61
N ASP A 294 -11.06 -14.04 -22.91
CA ASP A 294 -10.61 -12.81 -23.56
C ASP A 294 -11.53 -11.67 -23.10
N THR A 295 -10.94 -10.62 -22.51
CA THR A 295 -11.70 -9.47 -22.04
C THR A 295 -12.09 -8.52 -23.18
N GLU A 296 -11.68 -8.84 -24.42
CA GLU A 296 -11.81 -8.01 -25.61
C GLU A 296 -11.07 -6.66 -25.54
N SER A 297 -10.38 -6.37 -24.42
CA SER A 297 -9.64 -5.15 -24.17
C SER A 297 -8.15 -5.41 -24.04
N PHE A 298 -7.31 -4.52 -24.57
CA PHE A 298 -5.87 -4.62 -24.35
C PHE A 298 -5.48 -4.19 -22.94
N ALA A 299 -6.28 -3.36 -22.26
CA ALA A 299 -6.00 -2.90 -20.89
C ALA A 299 -6.13 -4.01 -19.84
N THR A 300 -7.05 -4.96 -20.06
CA THR A 300 -7.36 -6.03 -19.09
C THR A 300 -6.92 -7.42 -19.56
N GLY A 301 -6.44 -7.55 -20.80
CA GLY A 301 -5.77 -8.77 -21.26
C GLY A 301 -6.66 -10.02 -21.30
N ILE A 302 -6.22 -11.10 -20.66
CA ILE A 302 -6.91 -12.38 -20.59
C ILE A 302 -7.08 -12.77 -19.14
N ASN A 303 -8.33 -13.00 -18.72
CA ASN A 303 -8.62 -13.54 -17.40
C ASN A 303 -8.48 -15.07 -17.42
N LEU A 304 -7.81 -15.60 -16.41
CA LEU A 304 -7.77 -17.04 -16.15
C LEU A 304 -8.83 -17.37 -15.11
N VAL A 305 -9.73 -18.28 -15.45
CA VAL A 305 -10.92 -18.59 -14.66
C VAL A 305 -10.91 -20.06 -14.28
N ALA A 306 -10.96 -20.35 -12.98
CA ALA A 306 -11.21 -21.67 -12.47
C ALA A 306 -12.58 -21.72 -11.78
N GLU A 307 -13.57 -22.26 -12.50
CA GLU A 307 -14.98 -22.31 -12.07
C GLU A 307 -15.19 -23.08 -10.75
N ASP A 308 -14.29 -24.01 -10.41
CA ASP A 308 -14.34 -24.77 -9.16
C ASP A 308 -13.54 -24.15 -8.01
N GLY A 309 -12.97 -22.96 -8.24
CA GLY A 309 -12.23 -22.16 -7.28
C GLY A 309 -10.92 -22.76 -6.77
N ARG A 310 -10.35 -23.74 -7.50
CA ARG A 310 -8.97 -24.17 -7.28
C ARG A 310 -8.01 -22.98 -7.47
N ASN A 311 -6.82 -23.08 -6.89
CA ASN A 311 -5.76 -22.11 -7.13
C ASN A 311 -5.33 -22.15 -8.61
N ILE A 312 -4.97 -20.98 -9.15
CA ILE A 312 -4.41 -20.84 -10.49
C ILE A 312 -2.92 -20.57 -10.33
N GLU A 313 -2.09 -21.54 -10.66
CA GLU A 313 -0.64 -21.40 -10.68
C GLU A 313 -0.18 -21.09 -12.10
N LEU A 314 0.44 -19.92 -12.29
CA LEU A 314 1.06 -19.51 -13.55
C LEU A 314 2.58 -19.49 -13.37
N THR A 315 3.29 -20.31 -14.13
CA THR A 315 4.75 -20.40 -14.09
C THR A 315 5.34 -20.22 -15.48
N PHE A 316 6.41 -19.43 -15.61
CA PHE A 316 7.22 -19.39 -16.84
C PHE A 316 8.71 -19.45 -16.51
N ASP A 317 9.52 -19.80 -17.51
CA ASP A 317 10.98 -19.81 -17.41
C ASP A 317 11.54 -18.92 -18.51
N THR A 318 12.37 -17.94 -18.16
CA THR A 318 12.97 -17.03 -19.15
C THR A 318 13.83 -17.76 -20.17
N ALA A 319 14.36 -18.95 -19.83
CA ALA A 319 15.07 -19.81 -20.77
C ALA A 319 14.19 -20.34 -21.92
N ASN A 320 12.86 -20.36 -21.72
CA ASN A 320 11.89 -20.80 -22.71
C ASN A 320 11.26 -19.65 -23.51
N LEU A 321 11.61 -18.39 -23.19
CA LEU A 321 11.14 -17.21 -23.91
C LEU A 321 12.08 -16.91 -25.09
N THR A 322 11.50 -16.41 -26.17
CA THR A 322 12.22 -16.06 -27.41
C THR A 322 11.64 -14.78 -28.02
N GLY A 323 12.45 -14.09 -28.81
CA GLY A 323 12.09 -12.78 -29.36
C GLY A 323 12.36 -11.67 -28.34
N ASP A 324 11.51 -10.64 -28.34
CA ASP A 324 11.67 -9.46 -27.48
C ASP A 324 10.93 -9.59 -26.14
N ILE A 325 10.50 -10.81 -25.78
CA ILE A 325 9.84 -11.10 -24.51
C ILE A 325 10.91 -11.41 -23.45
N THR A 326 10.90 -10.63 -22.38
CA THR A 326 11.73 -10.75 -21.18
C THR A 326 10.87 -11.18 -19.98
N ALA A 327 11.48 -11.33 -18.80
CA ALA A 327 10.71 -11.50 -17.56
C ALA A 327 9.79 -10.29 -17.32
N ASP A 328 10.34 -9.08 -17.45
CA ASP A 328 9.68 -7.83 -17.08
C ASP A 328 8.46 -7.51 -17.94
N ASN A 329 8.46 -7.94 -19.21
CA ASN A 329 7.35 -7.66 -20.13
C ASN A 329 6.50 -8.90 -20.47
N PHE A 330 6.71 -10.05 -19.80
CA PHE A 330 5.95 -11.27 -20.10
C PHE A 330 4.44 -11.05 -19.97
N ALA A 331 4.00 -10.42 -18.87
CA ALA A 331 2.61 -10.10 -18.61
C ALA A 331 2.04 -9.19 -19.71
N ASN A 332 2.74 -8.10 -20.04
CA ASN A 332 2.29 -7.18 -21.08
C ASN A 332 2.33 -7.78 -22.49
N ALA A 333 3.28 -8.66 -22.79
CA ALA A 333 3.33 -9.32 -24.10
C ALA A 333 2.20 -10.33 -24.27
N THR A 334 1.77 -10.99 -23.19
CA THR A 334 0.80 -12.10 -23.23
C THR A 334 -0.62 -11.69 -22.85
N GLY A 335 -0.78 -10.61 -22.10
CA GLY A 335 -2.06 -10.20 -21.49
C GLY A 335 -2.48 -11.07 -20.31
N LEU A 336 -1.63 -12.00 -19.86
CA LEU A 336 -1.89 -12.82 -18.69
C LEU A 336 -1.47 -12.07 -17.41
N ALA A 337 -2.02 -12.52 -16.29
CA ALA A 337 -1.64 -12.06 -14.97
C ALA A 337 -0.10 -12.16 -14.75
N GLY A 338 0.50 -11.19 -14.06
CA GLY A 338 1.95 -11.13 -13.87
C GLY A 338 2.53 -12.30 -13.07
N GLY A 339 3.57 -12.98 -13.59
CA GLY A 339 4.32 -13.96 -12.81
C GLY A 339 5.17 -13.27 -11.73
N ALA A 340 5.14 -13.77 -10.49
CA ALA A 340 5.78 -13.15 -9.33
C ALA A 340 7.30 -13.06 -9.44
N THR A 341 7.92 -12.37 -8.46
CA THR A 341 9.37 -12.20 -8.32
C THR A 341 10.12 -13.54 -8.25
N ASN A 342 11.30 -13.55 -8.87
CA ASN A 342 12.16 -14.73 -9.00
C ASN A 342 12.65 -15.23 -7.63
N THR A 343 12.11 -16.34 -7.14
CA THR A 343 12.57 -16.91 -5.86
C THR A 343 13.86 -17.72 -6.01
N VAL A 344 14.14 -18.32 -7.20
CA VAL A 344 15.41 -19.01 -7.53
C VAL A 344 15.61 -19.15 -9.06
N GLY A 345 16.61 -18.49 -9.65
CA GLY A 345 17.13 -18.83 -11.00
C GLY A 345 16.45 -18.09 -12.17
N THR A 346 15.88 -18.82 -13.13
CA THR A 346 15.21 -18.26 -14.34
C THR A 346 13.70 -18.49 -14.36
N THR A 347 13.16 -19.14 -13.34
CA THR A 347 11.75 -19.52 -13.23
C THR A 347 10.98 -18.50 -12.40
N TYR A 348 9.88 -18.00 -12.96
CA TYR A 348 8.94 -17.07 -12.35
C TYR A 348 7.63 -17.81 -12.14
N SER A 349 7.07 -17.75 -10.94
CA SER A 349 5.83 -18.46 -10.61
C SER A 349 4.96 -17.60 -9.71
N ASN A 350 3.68 -17.50 -10.02
CA ASN A 350 2.69 -16.93 -9.12
C ASN A 350 1.55 -17.93 -8.90
N THR A 351 0.97 -17.91 -7.70
CA THR A 351 -0.26 -18.66 -7.39
C THR A 351 -1.33 -17.64 -7.06
N TYR A 352 -2.47 -17.75 -7.71
CA TYR A 352 -3.65 -16.94 -7.43
C TYR A 352 -4.64 -17.80 -6.67
N GLU A 353 -4.88 -17.48 -5.41
CA GLU A 353 -5.81 -18.18 -4.54
C GLU A 353 -7.25 -17.73 -4.78
N GLY A 354 -8.19 -18.68 -4.81
CA GLY A 354 -9.61 -18.38 -4.92
C GLY A 354 -10.21 -17.83 -3.62
N GLY A 355 -11.27 -17.03 -3.75
CA GLY A 355 -12.11 -16.62 -2.63
C GLY A 355 -13.21 -17.64 -2.28
N TYR A 356 -13.98 -17.35 -1.24
CA TYR A 356 -15.14 -18.16 -0.85
C TYR A 356 -16.25 -17.28 -0.28
N THR A 357 -17.50 -17.70 -0.36
CA THR A 357 -18.64 -16.96 0.18
C THR A 357 -19.24 -17.67 1.37
N LEU A 358 -19.34 -16.96 2.51
CA LEU A 358 -20.05 -17.41 3.70
C LEU A 358 -21.53 -17.07 3.57
N VAL A 359 -22.36 -18.05 3.88
CA VAL A 359 -23.79 -18.00 3.67
C VAL A 359 -24.47 -18.50 4.92
N ALA A 360 -25.28 -17.65 5.53
CA ALA A 360 -26.08 -18.03 6.69
C ALA A 360 -27.14 -19.08 6.27
N ASP A 361 -27.17 -20.21 6.97
CA ASP A 361 -28.15 -21.28 6.75
C ASP A 361 -29.25 -21.22 7.84
N GLY A 362 -30.51 -21.34 7.44
CA GLY A 362 -31.65 -21.42 8.36
C GLY A 362 -31.99 -20.08 9.06
N ASP A 363 -32.09 -20.11 10.40
CA ASP A 363 -32.60 -18.99 11.22
C ASP A 363 -31.55 -17.89 11.50
N VAL A 364 -30.29 -18.10 11.12
CA VAL A 364 -29.21 -17.14 11.34
C VAL A 364 -29.43 -15.93 10.41
N LYS A 365 -29.70 -14.77 11.00
CA LYS A 365 -29.92 -13.51 10.26
C LYS A 365 -28.63 -12.74 10.01
N LYS A 366 -27.61 -12.97 10.82
CA LYS A 366 -26.35 -12.24 10.78
C LYS A 366 -25.17 -13.19 10.92
N ILE A 367 -24.13 -12.98 10.13
CA ILE A 367 -22.85 -13.67 10.23
C ILE A 367 -21.94 -12.74 11.03
N GLU A 368 -21.58 -13.13 12.24
CA GLU A 368 -20.59 -12.43 13.07
C GLU A 368 -19.23 -13.06 12.81
N ILE A 369 -18.35 -12.28 12.16
CA ILE A 369 -16.95 -12.65 11.95
C ILE A 369 -16.12 -11.96 13.02
N THR A 370 -15.43 -12.79 13.78
CA THR A 370 -14.33 -12.37 14.63
C THR A 370 -13.12 -13.23 14.28
N GLY A 371 -11.95 -12.74 14.63
CA GLY A 371 -10.71 -13.48 14.46
C GLY A 371 -9.69 -12.94 15.43
N GLY A 372 -8.58 -13.64 15.62
CA GLY A 372 -7.53 -13.24 16.55
C GLY A 372 -7.09 -11.79 16.35
N ASN A 373 -7.67 -10.86 17.11
CA ASN A 373 -6.89 -10.08 18.05
C ASN A 373 -7.73 -9.58 19.24
N GLY A 374 -7.69 -10.37 20.31
CA GLY A 374 -8.23 -10.02 21.61
C GLY A 374 -7.78 -10.95 22.75
N THR A 375 -7.24 -12.15 22.46
CA THR A 375 -6.58 -13.03 23.47
C THR A 375 -5.47 -14.00 22.95
N GLY A 376 -4.95 -13.84 21.72
CA GLY A 376 -3.70 -14.51 21.28
C GLY A 376 -3.80 -15.78 20.40
N ARG A 377 -3.06 -15.72 19.27
CA ARG A 377 -2.49 -16.81 18.42
C ARG A 377 -3.07 -17.07 17.01
N GLY A 378 -3.87 -16.19 16.40
CA GLY A 378 -4.26 -16.33 14.98
C GLY A 378 -4.46 -14.99 14.26
N ASN A 379 -4.37 -14.95 12.93
CA ASN A 379 -4.48 -13.75 12.09
C ASN A 379 -5.72 -13.83 11.18
N LEU A 380 -6.71 -12.94 11.39
CA LEU A 380 -7.95 -12.92 10.60
C LEU A 380 -7.71 -12.65 9.10
N ALA A 381 -6.62 -11.96 8.74
CA ALA A 381 -6.27 -11.72 7.34
C ALA A 381 -6.05 -13.02 6.55
N ASN A 382 -5.63 -14.11 7.21
CA ASN A 382 -5.51 -15.43 6.57
C ASN A 382 -6.86 -15.97 6.07
N ALA A 383 -7.96 -15.54 6.68
CA ALA A 383 -9.31 -15.91 6.25
C ALA A 383 -9.77 -15.09 5.02
N GLY A 384 -9.11 -13.98 4.67
CA GLY A 384 -9.55 -13.07 3.62
C GLY A 384 -10.87 -12.36 3.95
N LEU A 385 -11.15 -12.19 5.25
CA LEU A 385 -12.35 -11.57 5.81
C LEU A 385 -11.94 -10.45 6.79
N SER A 386 -12.81 -9.47 6.97
CA SER A 386 -12.67 -8.46 8.03
C SER A 386 -13.56 -8.79 9.22
N SER A 387 -13.22 -8.32 10.41
CA SER A 387 -14.08 -8.51 11.58
C SER A 387 -15.33 -7.65 11.45
N GLY A 388 -16.50 -8.19 11.78
CA GLY A 388 -17.74 -7.44 11.65
C GLY A 388 -18.97 -8.31 11.79
N THR A 389 -20.14 -7.66 11.74
CA THR A 389 -21.43 -8.32 11.71
C THR A 389 -22.10 -8.05 10.36
N TYR A 390 -22.34 -9.11 9.59
CA TYR A 390 -22.83 -9.04 8.21
C TYR A 390 -24.26 -9.55 8.13
N ASP A 391 -25.12 -8.83 7.39
CA ASP A 391 -26.54 -9.18 7.23
C ASP A 391 -26.77 -10.05 5.99
N ARG A 392 -27.59 -11.10 6.13
CA ARG A 392 -27.95 -11.99 5.02
C ARG A 392 -28.80 -11.34 3.93
N ALA A 393 -29.29 -10.12 4.11
CA ALA A 393 -30.09 -9.40 3.11
C ALA A 393 -29.22 -8.51 2.19
N THR A 394 -27.93 -8.37 2.48
CA THR A 394 -27.04 -7.46 1.75
C THR A 394 -25.90 -8.26 1.13
N ALA A 395 -25.74 -8.14 -0.19
CA ALA A 395 -24.54 -8.60 -0.86
C ALA A 395 -23.40 -7.69 -0.44
N THR A 396 -22.41 -8.26 0.26
CA THR A 396 -21.33 -7.50 0.86
C THR A 396 -19.97 -7.94 0.31
N SER A 397 -19.19 -7.00 -0.20
CA SER A 397 -17.76 -7.18 -0.45
C SER A 397 -17.00 -6.26 0.49
N VAL A 398 -15.82 -6.70 0.92
CA VAL A 398 -14.96 -5.91 1.81
C VAL A 398 -13.60 -5.83 1.15
N SER A 399 -13.06 -4.62 1.04
CA SER A 399 -11.69 -4.43 0.54
C SER A 399 -10.67 -4.88 1.59
N ASN A 400 -9.45 -5.15 1.16
CA ASN A 400 -8.37 -5.57 2.04
C ASN A 400 -7.56 -4.38 2.49
N VAL A 401 -6.98 -4.51 3.68
CA VAL A 401 -6.04 -3.52 4.21
C VAL A 401 -4.80 -3.50 3.31
N VAL A 402 -4.36 -2.30 2.94
CA VAL A 402 -3.15 -2.07 2.13
C VAL A 402 -2.21 -1.17 2.92
N ALA A 403 -0.92 -1.52 2.90
CA ALA A 403 0.14 -0.76 3.54
C ALA A 403 1.17 -0.31 2.49
N ASP A 404 1.68 0.92 2.61
CA ASP A 404 2.65 1.52 1.68
C ASP A 404 3.91 2.03 2.39
N LYS A 405 5.06 1.72 1.76
CA LYS A 405 6.45 1.95 2.22
C LYS A 405 7.21 2.87 1.25
N SER A 406 6.65 4.01 0.88
CA SER A 406 7.22 4.86 -0.19
C SER A 406 8.39 5.74 0.28
N SER A 407 9.42 5.90 -0.56
CA SER A 407 10.62 6.73 -0.30
C SER A 407 10.62 8.05 -1.08
N ALA A 408 11.26 9.08 -0.51
CA ALA A 408 11.16 10.50 -0.86
C ALA A 408 11.46 10.91 -2.32
N SER A 409 10.60 11.81 -2.81
CA SER A 409 10.81 12.77 -3.90
C SER A 409 10.89 14.18 -3.30
N SER A 410 11.63 15.10 -3.92
CA SER A 410 11.91 16.42 -3.33
C SER A 410 10.70 17.36 -3.34
N ILE A 411 10.35 17.94 -2.20
CA ILE A 411 9.37 19.04 -2.08
C ILE A 411 10.02 20.18 -1.33
N GLY A 412 10.38 21.24 -2.05
CA GLY A 412 10.84 22.50 -1.46
C GLY A 412 9.80 23.58 -1.71
N GLY A 413 9.30 24.21 -0.65
CA GLY A 413 8.49 25.43 -0.77
C GLY A 413 9.37 26.63 -1.11
N GLY A 414 8.85 27.58 -1.90
CA GLY A 414 9.53 28.86 -2.11
C GLY A 414 9.40 29.75 -0.87
N SER A 415 10.51 30.32 -0.42
CA SER A 415 10.55 31.16 0.78
C SER A 415 10.30 32.64 0.47
N LEU A 416 9.29 33.25 1.09
CA LEU A 416 9.25 34.70 1.31
C LEU A 416 9.48 34.95 2.80
N SER A 417 10.74 35.07 3.22
CA SER A 417 11.12 35.28 4.62
C SER A 417 11.06 36.75 5.01
N ASN A 418 10.50 37.08 6.18
CA ASN A 418 10.53 38.43 6.75
C ASN A 418 11.72 38.70 7.70
N ALA A 419 12.82 37.96 7.57
CA ALA A 419 13.99 38.16 8.40
C ALA A 419 14.77 39.42 7.95
N ILE A 420 14.36 40.59 8.45
CA ILE A 420 15.30 41.70 8.63
C ILE A 420 15.96 41.45 9.97
N ASP A 421 17.13 40.83 9.94
CA ASP A 421 18.04 40.76 11.08
C ASP A 421 18.18 42.16 11.70
N ARG A 422 17.71 42.29 12.94
CA ARG A 422 18.13 43.40 13.80
C ARG A 422 19.55 43.10 14.24
N ALA A 423 20.51 43.56 13.44
CA ALA A 423 21.88 43.75 13.90
C ALA A 423 21.89 44.82 15.00
N ASP A 424 21.93 44.36 16.25
CA ASP A 424 22.15 45.20 17.42
C ASP A 424 23.62 45.65 17.43
N ASN A 425 23.94 46.73 16.69
CA ASN A 425 24.75 47.88 17.13
C ASN A 425 24.94 48.90 15.98
N GLY A 426 23.85 49.21 15.28
CA GLY A 426 23.76 50.39 14.41
C GLY A 426 24.64 50.40 13.15
N SER A 427 25.24 49.28 12.72
CA SER A 427 25.90 49.16 11.40
C SER A 427 25.42 47.95 10.64
N THR A 428 25.29 48.09 9.32
CA THR A 428 24.94 47.02 8.38
C THR A 428 26.20 46.65 7.61
N LYS A 429 26.63 45.39 7.72
CA LYS A 429 27.75 44.83 6.97
C LYS A 429 27.26 44.38 5.59
N ILE A 430 28.10 44.50 4.56
CA ILE A 430 27.81 44.04 3.21
C ILE A 430 28.71 42.85 2.90
N SER A 431 28.18 41.64 3.04
CA SER A 431 28.86 40.37 2.72
C SER A 431 28.26 39.71 1.48
N SER A 432 29.08 39.28 0.52
CA SER A 432 28.65 38.42 -0.61
C SER A 432 29.20 37.00 -0.43
N ALA A 433 28.33 35.98 -0.56
CA ALA A 433 28.69 34.57 -0.40
C ALA A 433 29.57 34.01 -1.55
N ALA A 434 29.80 34.79 -2.61
CA ALA A 434 30.66 34.42 -3.71
C ALA A 434 31.27 35.69 -4.32
N GLY A 435 32.61 35.76 -4.32
CA GLY A 435 33.36 37.00 -4.54
C GLY A 435 33.51 37.75 -3.23
N THR A 436 34.30 37.21 -2.32
CA THR A 436 34.41 37.72 -0.94
C THR A 436 35.24 39.00 -0.93
N ILE A 437 34.70 40.06 -0.34
CA ILE A 437 35.53 41.04 0.39
C ILE A 437 35.94 40.31 1.68
N THR A 438 36.83 39.34 1.54
CA THR A 438 37.27 38.49 2.64
C THR A 438 38.11 39.31 3.59
N ASN A 439 37.89 39.12 4.89
CA ASN A 439 38.88 39.44 5.90
C ASN A 439 40.15 38.63 5.55
N LEU A 440 41.16 39.28 4.95
CA LEU A 440 42.36 38.61 4.45
C LEU A 440 43.57 39.11 5.22
N ALA A 441 44.17 38.25 6.04
CA ALA A 441 45.46 38.54 6.66
C ALA A 441 46.56 37.99 5.74
N SER A 442 47.34 38.89 5.13
CA SER A 442 48.38 38.51 4.18
C SER A 442 49.61 39.40 4.29
N THR A 443 50.78 38.81 4.08
CA THR A 443 52.05 39.55 3.97
C THR A 443 52.21 40.31 2.65
N THR A 444 51.28 40.14 1.69
CA THR A 444 51.43 40.65 0.31
C THR A 444 50.15 41.14 -0.40
N ALA A 445 48.95 41.12 0.22
CA ALA A 445 47.69 41.29 -0.52
C ALA A 445 47.08 42.70 -0.52
N THR A 446 46.27 42.94 -1.56
CA THR A 446 45.26 43.99 -1.73
C THR A 446 43.89 43.42 -1.30
N ASP A 447 43.07 44.19 -0.59
CA ASP A 447 41.88 43.66 0.14
C ASP A 447 40.68 43.27 -0.74
N ILE A 448 40.76 43.48 -2.07
CA ILE A 448 39.65 43.23 -2.99
C ILE A 448 40.18 42.48 -4.23
N ASP A 449 39.78 41.22 -4.38
CA ASP A 449 40.06 40.40 -5.57
C ASP A 449 38.80 40.31 -6.43
N THR A 450 38.54 41.37 -7.21
CA THR A 450 37.42 41.40 -8.17
C THR A 450 37.97 41.36 -9.60
N THR A 451 37.47 40.42 -10.40
CA THR A 451 37.87 40.29 -11.81
C THR A 451 37.07 41.20 -12.76
N GLY A 452 36.08 41.96 -12.25
CA GLY A 452 35.18 42.83 -13.00
C GLY A 452 34.87 44.18 -12.31
N ASP A 453 34.29 45.13 -13.06
CA ASP A 453 33.90 46.44 -12.55
C ASP A 453 32.70 46.30 -11.59
N LEU A 454 32.76 46.96 -10.43
CA LEU A 454 31.69 47.01 -9.44
C LEU A 454 31.11 48.41 -9.35
N THR A 455 29.80 48.55 -9.21
CA THR A 455 29.15 49.83 -8.92
C THR A 455 28.35 49.73 -7.62
N PHE A 456 28.66 50.61 -6.67
CA PHE A 456 27.90 50.82 -5.45
C PHE A 456 26.90 51.94 -5.71
N ALA A 457 25.61 51.66 -5.64
CA ALA A 457 24.54 52.65 -5.66
C ALA A 457 23.98 52.80 -4.25
N VAL A 458 24.08 53.98 -3.67
CA VAL A 458 23.63 54.29 -2.32
C VAL A 458 22.46 55.25 -2.37
N ASN A 459 21.39 54.94 -1.66
CA ASN A 459 20.27 55.85 -1.42
C ASN A 459 20.22 56.18 0.08
N VAL A 460 20.27 57.46 0.42
CA VAL A 460 20.11 57.96 1.79
C VAL A 460 18.92 58.90 1.81
N GLY A 461 17.85 58.53 2.51
CA GLY A 461 16.67 59.39 2.68
C GLY A 461 16.00 59.82 1.36
N GLY A 462 16.21 59.08 0.26
CA GLY A 462 15.71 59.41 -1.07
C GLY A 462 16.72 60.12 -1.99
N THR A 463 17.93 60.40 -1.51
CA THR A 463 19.02 60.98 -2.31
C THR A 463 19.97 59.87 -2.75
N GLU A 464 20.16 59.72 -4.06
CA GLU A 464 21.00 58.67 -4.63
C GLU A 464 22.36 59.18 -5.07
N PHE A 465 23.40 58.40 -4.77
CA PHE A 465 24.72 58.56 -5.34
C PHE A 465 25.31 57.19 -5.68
N SER A 466 26.32 57.17 -6.55
CA SER A 466 26.93 55.91 -6.96
C SER A 466 28.43 56.06 -7.18
N THR A 467 29.18 55.04 -6.77
CA THR A 467 30.63 54.92 -6.93
C THR A 467 30.91 53.70 -7.80
N ALA A 468 31.62 53.90 -8.91
CA ALA A 468 32.08 52.81 -9.76
C ALA A 468 33.56 52.50 -9.48
N ILE A 469 33.88 51.21 -9.42
CA ILE A 469 35.20 50.65 -9.17
C ILE A 469 35.58 49.80 -10.37
N THR A 470 36.71 50.11 -11.00
CA THR A 470 37.15 49.42 -12.22
C THR A 470 38.10 48.27 -11.90
N ALA A 471 37.94 47.13 -12.60
CA ALA A 471 38.75 45.94 -12.43
C ALA A 471 40.25 46.22 -12.61
N GLY A 472 41.05 45.84 -11.60
CA GLY A 472 42.52 45.85 -11.66
C GLY A 472 43.24 47.03 -11.01
N ALA A 473 42.58 47.83 -10.16
CA ALA A 473 43.26 48.74 -9.25
C ALA A 473 43.22 48.17 -7.82
N GLY A 474 44.37 48.03 -7.17
CA GLY A 474 44.51 47.53 -5.80
C GLY A 474 43.98 48.51 -4.75
N GLU A 475 42.71 48.87 -4.86
CA GLU A 475 41.97 49.66 -3.88
C GLU A 475 41.57 48.75 -2.70
N THR A 476 41.71 49.26 -1.49
CA THR A 476 41.33 48.57 -0.25
C THR A 476 39.87 48.82 0.09
N VAL A 477 39.27 48.03 0.97
CA VAL A 477 37.89 48.25 1.46
C VAL A 477 37.80 49.58 2.18
N ALA A 478 38.83 49.93 2.94
CA ALA A 478 39.03 51.24 3.52
C ALA A 478 38.99 52.38 2.49
N ALA A 479 39.61 52.21 1.33
CA ALA A 479 39.58 53.19 0.24
C ALA A 479 38.18 53.35 -0.35
N ILE A 480 37.42 52.26 -0.48
CA ILE A 480 36.02 52.30 -0.94
C ILE A 480 35.16 53.04 0.07
N ALA A 481 35.29 52.72 1.36
CA ALA A 481 34.52 53.38 2.42
C ALA A 481 34.79 54.89 2.46
N ASP A 482 36.06 55.31 2.38
CA ASP A 482 36.46 56.73 2.32
C ASP A 482 35.92 57.42 1.06
N GLN A 483 35.95 56.72 -0.09
CA GLN A 483 35.38 57.24 -1.33
C GLN A 483 33.85 57.37 -1.26
N LEU A 484 33.14 56.40 -0.68
CA LEU A 484 31.70 56.46 -0.46
C LEU A 484 31.32 57.58 0.53
N ASN A 485 32.11 57.81 1.58
CA ASN A 485 31.94 58.96 2.47
C ASN A 485 32.17 60.30 1.76
N THR A 486 33.18 60.36 0.89
CA THR A 486 33.46 61.53 0.06
C THR A 486 32.31 61.81 -0.91
N ASP A 487 31.74 60.76 -1.50
CA ASP A 487 30.60 60.85 -2.40
C ASP A 487 29.31 61.20 -1.65
N ALA A 488 29.10 60.68 -0.43
CA ALA A 488 28.04 61.09 0.48
C ALA A 488 28.14 62.59 0.85
N THR A 489 29.35 63.08 1.12
CA THR A 489 29.62 64.52 1.36
C THR A 489 29.30 65.36 0.13
N THR A 490 29.64 64.85 -1.05
CA THR A 490 29.35 65.52 -2.33
C THR A 490 27.83 65.53 -2.61
N ALA A 491 27.13 64.46 -2.25
CA ALA A 491 25.68 64.33 -2.34
C ALA A 491 24.92 65.08 -1.22
N GLY A 492 25.63 65.54 -0.17
CA GLY A 492 25.08 66.32 0.93
C GLY A 492 24.33 65.50 1.98
N VAL A 493 24.66 64.20 2.11
CA VAL A 493 24.05 63.24 3.04
C VAL A 493 25.07 62.65 4.03
N ASP A 494 26.26 63.24 4.12
CA ASP A 494 27.35 62.84 5.04
C ASP A 494 26.99 62.96 6.52
N ALA A 495 25.99 63.77 6.86
CA ALA A 495 25.47 63.84 8.22
C ALA A 495 24.60 62.62 8.57
N ASP A 496 24.11 61.88 7.57
CA ASP A 496 23.06 60.87 7.72
C ASP A 496 23.57 59.44 7.51
N VAL A 497 24.72 59.26 6.83
CA VAL A 497 25.39 57.98 6.63
C VAL A 497 26.90 58.08 6.87
N GLU A 498 27.46 57.05 7.49
CA GLU A 498 28.91 56.83 7.60
C GLU A 498 29.25 55.44 7.06
N PHE A 499 30.17 55.37 6.10
CA PHE A 499 30.78 54.14 5.58
C PHE A 499 32.11 53.89 6.28
N PHE A 500 32.45 52.64 6.53
CA PHE A 500 33.74 52.27 7.12
C PHE A 500 34.06 50.82 6.79
N GLU A 501 35.34 50.47 6.90
CA GLU A 501 35.77 49.09 6.91
C GLU A 501 35.62 48.54 8.34
N GLU A 502 34.93 47.42 8.48
CA GLU A 502 34.81 46.69 9.75
C GLU A 502 35.69 45.43 9.70
N ILE A 503 36.79 45.47 10.45
CA ILE A 503 37.71 44.34 10.62
C ILE A 503 37.34 43.65 11.92
N GLU A 504 37.07 42.36 11.88
CA GLU A 504 36.75 41.57 13.07
C GLU A 504 37.59 40.30 13.08
N PHE A 505 38.31 40.04 14.16
CA PHE A 505 39.01 38.76 14.31
C PHE A 505 39.02 38.31 15.76
N ASN A 506 39.04 37.00 15.92
CA ASN A 506 38.96 36.31 17.18
C ASN A 506 40.35 35.78 17.56
N VAL A 507 40.75 36.02 18.81
CA VAL A 507 41.95 35.47 19.42
C VAL A 507 41.54 34.47 20.49
N LEU A 508 41.84 33.18 20.29
CA LEU A 508 41.53 32.14 21.25
C LEU A 508 42.49 32.21 22.44
N ALA A 509 42.00 32.02 23.66
CA ALA A 509 42.81 32.03 24.88
C ALA A 509 43.93 30.98 24.83
N SER A 510 43.60 29.80 24.29
CA SER A 510 44.54 28.69 24.12
C SER A 510 45.58 28.89 23.01
N SER A 511 45.48 29.98 22.24
CA SER A 511 46.29 30.18 21.04
C SER A 511 47.41 31.21 21.19
N ILE A 512 47.55 31.82 22.38
CA ILE A 512 48.65 32.72 22.70
C ILE A 512 49.84 31.93 23.25
N GLU A 513 50.90 31.82 22.45
CA GLU A 513 52.18 31.23 22.87
C GLU A 513 53.22 32.34 23.09
N THR A 514 53.75 32.47 24.32
CA THR A 514 54.81 33.44 24.67
C THR A 514 56.06 32.76 25.22
N ALA A 515 57.24 33.31 24.95
CA ALA A 515 58.50 32.83 25.53
C ALA A 515 58.70 33.31 26.98
N ALA A 516 59.65 32.66 27.67
CA ALA A 516 59.99 32.96 29.06
C ALA A 516 60.39 34.45 29.25
N GLY A 517 59.54 35.22 29.92
CA GLY A 517 59.71 36.68 30.10
C GLY A 517 58.60 37.56 29.49
N GLY A 518 57.64 36.98 28.77
CA GLY A 518 56.54 37.68 28.11
C GLY A 518 56.87 38.04 26.66
N GLY A 519 55.89 38.60 25.96
CA GLY A 519 55.95 38.96 24.55
C GLY A 519 55.25 40.29 24.24
N THR A 520 55.31 40.74 22.99
CA THR A 520 54.54 41.90 22.51
C THR A 520 53.64 41.50 21.34
N PHE A 521 52.36 41.89 21.41
CA PHE A 521 51.43 41.94 20.29
C PHE A 521 51.25 43.39 19.87
N THR A 522 51.54 43.71 18.62
CA THR A 522 51.36 45.05 18.07
C THR A 522 50.11 45.03 17.20
N LEU A 523 49.15 45.91 17.50
CA LEU A 523 47.92 46.07 16.73
C LEU A 523 47.76 47.54 16.33
N ALA A 524 47.56 47.78 15.04
CA ALA A 524 47.48 49.10 14.43
C ALA A 524 48.62 50.03 14.91
N GLY A 525 49.85 49.52 14.94
CA GLY A 525 51.04 50.26 15.38
C GLY A 525 51.16 50.52 16.90
N VAL A 526 50.25 49.99 17.74
CA VAL A 526 50.31 50.10 19.20
C VAL A 526 50.76 48.78 19.83
N ASP A 527 51.78 48.85 20.70
CA ASP A 527 52.35 47.68 21.37
C ASP A 527 51.60 47.30 22.65
N PHE A 528 51.17 46.04 22.72
CA PHE A 528 50.52 45.42 23.88
C PHE A 528 51.42 44.33 24.47
N VAL A 529 51.74 44.45 25.76
CA VAL A 529 52.59 43.49 26.46
C VAL A 529 51.77 42.26 26.84
N LEU A 530 52.16 41.11 26.30
CA LEU A 530 51.65 39.80 26.66
C LEU A 530 52.50 39.20 27.79
N GLN A 531 51.86 38.72 28.84
CA GLN A 531 52.57 38.11 29.97
C GLN A 531 52.92 36.64 29.70
N ASP A 532 53.82 36.05 30.48
CA ASP A 532 54.29 34.66 30.31
C ASP A 532 53.38 33.67 31.07
N THR A 533 52.84 32.65 30.38
CA THR A 533 52.03 31.56 30.98
C THR A 533 52.89 30.49 31.69
N THR A 534 54.16 30.35 31.33
CA THR A 534 55.04 29.26 31.80
C THR A 534 55.57 29.47 33.23
N GLY A 535 55.37 30.66 33.82
CA GLY A 535 55.79 31.04 35.17
C GLY A 535 54.80 30.72 36.31
N GLY A 536 53.58 30.25 36.00
CA GLY A 536 52.58 29.79 36.98
C GLY A 536 51.80 30.88 37.73
N ALA A 537 51.80 32.13 37.25
CA ALA A 537 51.12 33.26 37.90
C ALA A 537 49.92 33.85 37.12
N TYR A 538 49.70 33.45 35.87
CA TYR A 538 48.60 33.93 35.02
C TYR A 538 48.00 32.74 34.24
N SER A 539 46.68 32.59 34.21
CA SER A 539 45.99 31.64 33.32
C SER A 539 45.88 32.20 31.89
N GLU A 540 45.59 31.35 30.91
CA GLU A 540 45.28 31.77 29.52
C GLU A 540 44.11 32.77 29.49
N GLU A 541 43.06 32.54 30.29
CA GLU A 541 41.91 33.43 30.46
C GLU A 541 42.29 34.80 31.10
N ASP A 542 43.29 34.84 31.97
CA ASP A 542 43.79 36.10 32.56
C ASP A 542 44.59 36.93 31.54
N GLN A 543 45.17 36.29 30.52
CA GLN A 543 45.96 36.95 29.49
C GLN A 543 45.08 37.64 28.46
N ILE A 544 44.08 36.94 27.92
CA ILE A 544 43.15 37.56 26.98
C ILE A 544 42.34 38.67 27.66
N ALA A 545 42.05 38.56 28.96
CA ALA A 545 41.32 39.59 29.67
C ALA A 545 42.13 40.87 29.90
N GLN A 546 43.41 40.72 30.24
CA GLN A 546 44.31 41.87 30.33
C GLN A 546 44.59 42.49 28.96
N LEU A 547 44.68 41.67 27.90
CA LEU A 547 44.83 42.15 26.54
C LEU A 547 43.60 42.95 26.10
N ALA A 548 42.39 42.44 26.38
CA ALA A 548 41.13 43.14 26.12
C ALA A 548 41.08 44.50 26.84
N ASP A 549 41.38 44.51 28.14
CA ASP A 549 41.41 45.74 28.95
C ASP A 549 42.47 46.73 28.42
N ALA A 550 43.63 46.23 27.99
CA ALA A 550 44.71 47.06 27.46
C ALA A 550 44.34 47.66 26.09
N ILE A 551 43.73 46.87 25.20
CA ILE A 551 43.23 47.33 23.89
C ILE A 551 42.14 48.39 24.10
N ASN A 552 41.14 48.11 24.93
CA ASN A 552 40.05 49.06 25.19
C ASN A 552 40.51 50.36 25.87
N ALA A 553 41.64 50.35 26.58
CA ALA A 553 42.22 51.53 27.23
C ALA A 553 43.27 52.26 26.38
N ALA A 554 43.68 51.70 25.24
CA ALA A 554 44.73 52.25 24.40
C ALA A 554 44.27 53.44 23.56
N ASP A 555 45.23 54.34 23.27
CA ASP A 555 45.04 55.45 22.34
C ASP A 555 45.67 55.10 20.98
N PHE A 556 44.86 54.53 20.11
CA PHE A 556 45.26 54.12 18.77
C PHE A 556 45.55 55.28 17.81
N THR A 557 45.22 56.53 18.20
CA THR A 557 45.53 57.71 17.37
C THR A 557 47.03 58.04 17.29
N THR A 558 47.84 57.35 18.10
CA THR A 558 49.30 57.42 18.08
C THR A 558 49.97 56.37 17.17
N GLY A 559 49.19 55.40 16.67
CA GLY A 559 49.60 54.35 15.75
C GLY A 559 49.05 54.57 14.34
N ASP A 560 48.49 53.52 13.73
CA ASP A 560 48.04 53.50 12.34
C ASP A 560 46.61 54.02 12.13
N LEU A 561 45.82 54.18 13.21
CA LEU A 561 44.43 54.65 13.14
C LEU A 561 44.29 56.18 13.27
N ALA A 562 43.30 56.74 12.57
CA ALA A 562 42.98 58.16 12.57
C ALA A 562 41.97 58.55 13.66
N ALA A 563 41.78 59.86 13.86
CA ALA A 563 40.80 60.39 14.80
C ALA A 563 39.37 60.15 14.29
N GLY A 564 38.69 59.14 14.84
CA GLY A 564 37.35 58.71 14.45
C GLY A 564 37.20 57.19 14.40
N ASP A 565 38.31 56.51 14.13
CA ASP A 565 38.39 55.05 14.15
C ASP A 565 38.20 54.51 15.56
N LYS A 566 37.58 53.33 15.66
CA LYS A 566 37.27 52.70 16.94
C LYS A 566 37.79 51.28 16.98
N VAL A 567 38.48 50.94 18.06
CA VAL A 567 38.85 49.57 18.39
C VAL A 567 38.12 49.16 19.65
N THR A 568 37.45 48.03 19.60
CA THR A 568 36.78 47.42 20.75
C THR A 568 37.22 45.97 20.86
N ALA A 569 37.60 45.56 22.06
CA ALA A 569 37.97 44.20 22.37
C ALA A 569 36.99 43.61 23.39
N GLU A 570 36.32 42.53 23.02
CA GLU A 570 35.28 41.89 23.82
C GLU A 570 35.64 40.44 24.06
N ILE A 571 35.49 39.99 25.30
CA ILE A 571 35.78 38.61 25.68
C ILE A 571 34.46 37.85 25.65
N SER A 572 34.45 36.65 25.08
CA SER A 572 33.32 35.74 25.14
C SER A 572 32.92 35.42 26.59
N GLU A 573 31.65 35.09 26.83
CA GLU A 573 31.16 34.86 28.20
C GLU A 573 31.92 33.73 28.92
N ASP A 574 32.34 32.70 28.17
CA ASP A 574 33.14 31.58 28.64
C ASP A 574 34.65 31.91 28.81
N ARG A 575 35.06 33.12 28.43
CA ARG A 575 36.45 33.61 28.44
C ARG A 575 37.42 32.75 27.62
N SER A 576 36.91 32.03 26.62
CA SER A 576 37.73 31.23 25.71
C SER A 576 38.24 32.04 24.52
N THR A 577 37.59 33.15 24.17
CA THR A 577 37.85 33.91 22.95
C THR A 577 37.84 35.42 23.22
N LEU A 578 38.76 36.15 22.60
CA LEU A 578 38.80 37.61 22.56
C LEU A 578 38.48 38.06 21.14
N THR A 579 37.33 38.67 20.94
CA THR A 579 36.94 39.29 19.67
C THR A 579 37.44 40.73 19.64
N ILE A 580 38.26 41.06 18.64
CA ILE A 580 38.73 42.41 18.39
C ILE A 580 38.02 42.94 17.16
N ARG A 581 37.30 44.04 17.31
CA ARG A 581 36.63 44.76 16.22
C ARG A 581 37.30 46.11 16.01
N ILE A 582 37.58 46.43 14.76
CA ILE A 582 38.18 47.69 14.33
C ILE A 582 37.26 48.31 13.27
N GLN A 583 36.77 49.51 13.56
CA GLN A 583 36.00 50.32 12.61
C GLN A 583 36.95 51.37 12.05
N ASN A 584 37.42 51.12 10.83
CA ASN A 584 38.38 51.95 10.11
C ASN A 584 37.62 52.85 9.12
N PHE A 585 37.48 54.12 9.49
CA PHE A 585 36.89 55.17 8.66
C PHE A 585 37.95 55.86 7.78
N SER A 586 39.23 55.48 7.95
CA SER A 586 40.36 56.08 7.24
C SER A 586 40.89 55.16 6.14
N ASN A 587 41.47 55.71 5.07
CA ASN A 587 42.15 54.92 4.04
C ASN A 587 43.58 54.47 4.46
N THR A 588 43.76 54.12 5.73
CA THR A 588 45.04 53.59 6.25
C THR A 588 44.89 52.11 6.47
N ALA A 589 45.82 51.31 5.97
CA ALA A 589 45.84 49.87 6.21
C ALA A 589 46.08 49.58 7.69
N VAL A 590 45.28 48.71 8.28
CA VAL A 590 45.42 48.29 9.67
C VAL A 590 46.35 47.09 9.73
N THR A 591 47.36 47.14 10.60
CA THR A 591 48.34 46.06 10.71
C THR A 591 48.31 45.32 12.04
N ALA A 592 48.74 44.06 12.05
CA ALA A 592 49.01 43.31 13.26
C ALA A 592 50.34 42.53 13.14
N SER A 593 51.12 42.51 14.21
CA SER A 593 52.34 41.71 14.31
C SER A 593 52.62 41.25 15.73
N THR A 594 53.51 40.27 15.86
CA THR A 594 54.02 39.78 17.15
C THR A 594 55.54 39.88 17.17
N ASP A 595 56.14 39.91 18.36
CA ASP A 595 57.59 39.79 18.45
C ASP A 595 58.08 38.38 18.07
N ALA A 596 59.37 38.24 17.75
CA ALA A 596 59.95 36.97 17.29
C ALA A 596 59.84 35.80 18.28
N ALA A 597 59.41 36.05 19.51
CA ALA A 597 59.32 35.07 20.58
C ALA A 597 57.86 34.79 20.99
N THR A 598 56.90 35.34 20.24
CA THR A 598 55.46 35.24 20.48
C THR A 598 54.76 34.75 19.23
N THR A 599 53.74 33.93 19.40
CA THR A 599 52.88 33.50 18.29
C THR A 599 51.45 33.52 18.77
N ILE A 600 50.56 34.12 17.98
CA ILE A 600 49.12 34.02 18.18
C ILE A 600 48.62 33.10 17.06
N VAL A 601 48.34 31.86 17.43
CA VAL A 601 47.88 30.80 16.53
C VAL A 601 46.38 30.94 16.33
N GLY A 602 45.82 30.45 15.23
CA GLY A 602 44.40 30.09 15.23
C GLY A 602 43.42 31.27 15.22
N THR A 603 43.79 32.47 14.72
CA THR A 603 42.85 33.59 14.70
C THR A 603 41.83 33.41 13.59
N ASP A 604 40.57 33.28 13.97
CA ASP A 604 39.42 33.19 13.06
C ASP A 604 38.94 34.61 12.72
N MET A 605 38.90 34.95 11.44
CA MET A 605 38.55 36.29 10.96
C MET A 605 37.16 36.39 10.34
N ASP A 606 36.40 35.29 10.29
CA ASP A 606 35.03 35.28 9.76
C ASP A 606 34.01 34.58 10.69
N GLY A 607 34.47 33.98 11.79
CA GLY A 607 33.61 33.31 12.77
C GLY A 607 33.01 31.99 12.26
N ALA A 608 33.44 31.49 11.10
CA ALA A 608 32.90 30.30 10.44
C ALA A 608 33.71 29.02 10.75
N GLY A 609 34.33 28.92 11.93
CA GLY A 609 34.88 27.66 12.43
C GLY A 609 36.19 27.20 11.79
N THR A 610 36.75 26.13 12.35
CA THR A 610 38.18 25.75 12.40
C THR A 610 39.03 25.62 11.11
N ALA A 611 38.54 25.98 9.92
CA ALA A 611 39.24 25.76 8.64
C ALA A 611 40.06 26.96 8.12
N ASP A 612 39.74 28.21 8.51
CA ASP A 612 40.35 29.44 7.95
C ASP A 612 41.19 30.24 8.96
N SER A 613 41.90 29.55 9.84
CA SER A 613 42.68 30.20 10.89
C SER A 613 44.03 30.76 10.41
N VAL A 614 44.32 32.02 10.72
CA VAL A 614 45.61 32.67 10.43
C VAL A 614 46.52 32.64 11.65
N ASP A 615 47.79 32.28 11.46
CA ASP A 615 48.81 32.35 12.52
C ASP A 615 49.59 33.66 12.39
N ILE A 616 49.46 34.55 13.38
CA ILE A 616 50.24 35.78 13.46
C ILE A 616 51.57 35.44 14.17
N ALA A 617 52.57 35.15 13.35
CA ALA A 617 53.94 34.84 13.77
C ALA A 617 54.96 35.68 12.97
N ASP A 618 56.12 35.94 13.58
CA ASP A 618 57.26 36.65 13.00
C ASP A 618 57.15 38.20 13.02
N THR A 619 58.28 38.91 13.02
CA THR A 619 58.37 40.37 13.25
C THR A 619 57.88 41.24 12.08
N THR A 620 57.09 40.69 11.17
CA THR A 620 56.59 41.36 9.96
C THR A 620 55.13 41.71 10.11
N ASP A 621 54.78 42.96 9.82
CA ASP A 621 53.40 43.47 9.89
C ASP A 621 52.50 42.76 8.86
N PHE A 622 51.43 42.14 9.34
CA PHE A 622 50.33 41.62 8.52
C PHE A 622 49.31 42.73 8.30
N ASN A 623 48.88 42.94 7.06
CA ASN A 623 47.71 43.76 6.80
C ASN A 623 46.46 42.97 7.15
N LEU A 624 45.53 43.59 7.88
CA LEU A 624 44.20 43.06 8.16
C LEU A 624 43.20 43.73 7.21
N GLY A 625 42.44 42.96 6.46
CA GLY A 625 41.36 43.47 5.61
C GLY A 625 40.00 43.28 6.29
N GLY A 626 39.03 44.16 6.08
CA GLY A 626 37.69 44.05 6.70
C GLY A 626 36.56 43.99 5.68
N GLU A 627 35.33 43.91 6.15
CA GLU A 627 34.15 44.04 5.29
C GLU A 627 33.75 45.51 5.15
N LEU A 628 33.10 45.87 4.04
CA LEU A 628 32.48 47.18 3.91
C LEU A 628 31.23 47.24 4.77
N ALA A 629 31.22 48.14 5.74
CA ALA A 629 30.08 48.40 6.61
C ALA A 629 29.61 49.85 6.46
N TYR A 630 28.36 50.09 6.82
CA TYR A 630 27.82 51.44 6.89
C TYR A 630 26.83 51.57 8.05
N ARG A 631 26.67 52.79 8.55
CA ARG A 631 25.68 53.12 9.57
C ARG A 631 24.87 54.34 9.20
N SER A 632 23.61 54.33 9.62
CA SER A 632 22.79 55.54 9.64
C SER A 632 23.13 56.34 10.90
N VAL A 633 23.50 57.60 10.74
CA VAL A 633 23.92 58.46 11.85
C VAL A 633 22.73 59.21 12.47
N ASN A 634 21.77 59.62 11.64
CA ASN A 634 20.59 60.39 12.06
C ASN A 634 19.26 59.63 11.94
N GLY A 635 19.32 58.32 11.67
CA GLY A 635 18.14 57.48 11.51
C GLY A 635 17.43 57.61 10.15
N GLU A 636 18.07 58.26 9.17
CA GLU A 636 17.61 58.19 7.79
C GLU A 636 17.84 56.78 7.22
N LYS A 637 16.90 56.33 6.36
CA LYS A 637 17.02 55.03 5.70
C LYS A 637 18.17 55.09 4.71
N VAL A 638 19.18 54.25 4.92
CA VAL A 638 20.28 54.06 3.99
C VAL A 638 20.11 52.70 3.33
N SER A 639 19.98 52.67 2.01
CA SER A 639 20.10 51.45 1.23
C SER A 639 21.37 51.49 0.38
N VAL A 640 22.15 50.42 0.44
CA VAL A 640 23.34 50.26 -0.39
C VAL A 640 23.09 49.09 -1.31
N THR A 641 23.29 49.33 -2.60
CA THR A 641 23.07 48.37 -3.65
C THR A 641 24.38 48.14 -4.39
N MET A 642 24.85 46.90 -4.41
CA MET A 642 26.01 46.52 -5.21
C MET A 642 25.56 45.92 -6.55
N ILE A 643 26.19 46.37 -7.63
CA ILE A 643 25.93 45.93 -8.99
C ILE A 643 27.24 45.47 -9.62
N SER A 644 27.30 44.21 -10.06
CA SER A 644 28.42 43.66 -10.84
C SER A 644 28.03 43.55 -12.33
N GLU A 645 28.96 43.88 -13.23
CA GLU A 645 28.76 43.68 -14.67
C GLU A 645 29.14 42.27 -15.18
N ASN A 646 29.83 41.43 -14.40
CA ASN A 646 30.27 40.08 -14.82
C ASN A 646 30.10 38.99 -13.75
N ASP A 647 29.89 37.74 -14.21
CA ASP A 647 29.46 36.46 -13.58
C ASP A 647 30.21 35.93 -12.32
N GLU A 648 30.80 36.77 -11.46
CA GLU A 648 31.50 36.31 -10.24
C GLU A 648 30.79 36.64 -8.91
N ILE A 649 29.46 36.58 -8.90
CA ILE A 649 28.67 36.32 -7.68
C ILE A 649 27.88 35.04 -7.95
N GLY A 650 28.28 33.95 -7.31
CA GLY A 650 27.83 32.59 -7.58
C GLY A 650 26.38 32.33 -7.15
N ALA A 651 25.43 32.53 -8.05
CA ALA A 651 24.44 31.54 -8.49
C ALA A 651 23.57 32.10 -9.63
N ALA A 652 24.05 31.95 -10.88
CA ALA A 652 23.24 31.94 -12.10
C ALA A 652 22.36 33.18 -12.41
N ALA A 653 22.95 34.34 -12.72
CA ALA A 653 22.64 35.17 -13.91
C ALA A 653 23.27 36.57 -13.81
N ALA A 654 23.72 37.11 -14.94
CA ALA A 654 24.05 38.53 -15.07
C ALA A 654 22.83 39.42 -14.72
N GLY A 655 22.99 40.32 -13.76
CA GLY A 655 21.95 41.28 -13.34
C GLY A 655 21.53 41.23 -11.86
N GLU A 656 22.16 40.39 -11.03
CA GLU A 656 21.87 40.34 -9.60
C GLU A 656 22.27 41.63 -8.87
N THR A 657 21.34 42.08 -8.01
CA THR A 657 21.38 43.35 -7.29
C THR A 657 21.28 43.03 -5.80
N THR A 658 22.39 43.10 -5.06
CA THR A 658 22.37 42.90 -3.60
C THR A 658 22.03 44.24 -2.94
N THR A 659 20.90 44.33 -2.23
CA THR A 659 20.44 45.56 -1.56
C THR A 659 20.35 45.36 -0.05
N THR A 660 21.12 46.11 0.73
CA THR A 660 21.10 46.10 2.19
C THR A 660 20.44 47.39 2.71
N THR A 661 19.71 47.37 3.85
CA THR A 661 18.99 48.56 4.36
C THR A 661 18.95 48.66 5.90
N SER A 662 19.00 49.86 6.49
CA SER A 662 19.39 50.05 7.91
C SER A 662 18.38 50.60 8.96
N VAL A 663 17.03 50.43 8.88
CA VAL A 663 16.17 50.77 10.06
C VAL A 663 14.82 50.02 10.24
N SER A 664 14.65 49.51 11.48
CA SER A 664 13.53 49.07 12.35
C SER A 664 12.22 48.42 11.84
N SER A 665 12.03 47.16 12.27
CA SER A 665 10.83 46.49 12.82
C SER A 665 9.45 47.16 12.65
N SER A 666 8.89 47.06 11.46
CA SER A 666 7.47 46.69 11.31
C SER A 666 7.46 45.36 10.55
N ALA A 667 6.57 44.44 10.91
CA ALA A 667 6.30 43.24 10.11
C ALA A 667 6.11 43.63 8.63
N LEU A 668 6.51 42.76 7.69
CA LEU A 668 6.31 42.98 6.25
C LEU A 668 4.83 43.26 6.02
N THR A 669 4.52 44.50 5.69
CA THR A 669 3.21 44.86 5.15
C THR A 669 3.45 45.27 3.71
N THR A 670 2.70 44.70 2.76
CA THR A 670 2.80 45.08 1.35
C THR A 670 2.71 46.61 1.20
N SER A 671 3.67 47.25 0.53
CA SER A 671 3.65 48.73 0.39
C SER A 671 2.62 49.23 -0.63
N THR A 672 2.17 48.34 -1.50
CA THR A 672 1.20 48.54 -2.59
C THR A 672 0.24 47.34 -2.63
N GLU A 673 -0.82 47.40 -3.45
CA GLU A 673 -1.63 46.20 -3.71
C GLU A 673 -0.76 45.12 -4.38
N VAL A 674 -1.06 43.84 -4.15
CA VAL A 674 -0.28 42.72 -4.69
C VAL A 674 -1.21 41.69 -5.31
N ASP A 675 -1.05 41.41 -6.61
CA ASP A 675 -1.76 40.33 -7.29
C ASP A 675 -1.09 38.98 -6.97
N ILE A 676 -1.88 37.96 -6.65
CA ILE A 676 -1.41 36.58 -6.49
C ILE A 676 -1.91 35.76 -7.68
N SER A 677 -0.96 35.21 -8.42
CA SER A 677 -1.19 34.22 -9.48
C SER A 677 -0.71 32.86 -9.01
N MET A 678 -1.51 31.82 -9.23
CA MET A 678 -1.14 30.46 -8.83
C MET A 678 -1.37 29.44 -9.95
N ARG A 679 -0.53 28.40 -9.99
CA ARG A 679 -0.68 27.22 -10.85
C ARG A 679 -0.57 25.95 -10.02
N ILE A 680 -1.42 24.96 -10.34
CA ILE A 680 -1.34 23.60 -9.81
C ILE A 680 -1.15 22.66 -11.01
N GLY A 681 0.03 22.01 -11.07
CA GLY A 681 0.57 21.38 -12.28
C GLY A 681 0.57 22.34 -13.46
N ASP A 682 -0.08 21.94 -14.56
CA ASP A 682 -0.19 22.77 -15.77
C ASP A 682 -1.35 23.78 -15.75
N SER A 683 -2.20 23.76 -14.72
CA SER A 683 -3.44 24.56 -14.67
C SER A 683 -3.28 25.82 -13.84
N SER A 684 -3.75 26.97 -14.35
CA SER A 684 -3.83 28.20 -13.56
C SER A 684 -5.08 28.21 -12.68
N VAL A 685 -4.93 28.64 -11.42
CA VAL A 685 -6.02 28.68 -10.44
C VAL A 685 -6.19 30.10 -9.91
N THR A 686 -7.44 30.51 -9.64
CA THR A 686 -7.74 31.83 -9.08
C THR A 686 -7.55 31.79 -7.57
N VAL A 687 -6.75 32.70 -7.03
CA VAL A 687 -6.54 32.82 -5.58
C VAL A 687 -7.61 33.73 -4.96
N PRO A 688 -8.45 33.23 -4.04
CA PRO A 688 -9.41 34.04 -3.30
C PRO A 688 -8.71 35.17 -2.53
N GLY A 689 -9.25 36.39 -2.59
CA GLY A 689 -8.66 37.53 -1.90
C GLY A 689 -7.54 38.26 -2.64
N SER A 690 -7.18 37.84 -3.87
CA SER A 690 -6.32 38.62 -4.77
C SER A 690 -7.09 39.76 -5.48
N PRO A 691 -6.51 40.96 -5.67
CA PRO A 691 -5.23 41.42 -5.11
C PRO A 691 -5.31 41.64 -3.59
N LEU A 692 -4.22 41.34 -2.89
CA LEU A 692 -4.02 41.73 -1.50
C LEU A 692 -3.96 43.26 -1.40
N ALA A 693 -4.59 43.83 -0.37
CA ALA A 693 -4.57 45.27 -0.14
C ALA A 693 -3.17 45.74 0.28
N ALA A 694 -2.84 47.01 0.01
CA ALA A 694 -1.66 47.63 0.60
C ALA A 694 -1.76 47.58 2.13
N GLY A 695 -0.71 47.08 2.78
CA GLY A 695 -0.65 46.88 4.22
C GLY A 695 -0.81 45.40 4.64
N SER A 696 -1.02 44.48 3.71
CA SER A 696 -1.29 43.07 4.02
C SER A 696 -0.04 42.35 4.53
N THR A 697 -0.23 41.46 5.50
CA THR A 697 0.82 40.67 6.18
C THR A 697 1.10 39.33 5.48
N VAL A 698 2.17 38.65 5.87
CA VAL A 698 2.49 37.29 5.39
C VAL A 698 1.39 36.30 5.79
N ALA A 699 0.81 36.41 6.99
CA ALA A 699 -0.34 35.64 7.42
C ALA A 699 -1.55 35.80 6.48
N GLU A 700 -1.87 37.03 6.06
CA GLU A 700 -2.99 37.29 5.14
C GLU A 700 -2.73 36.74 3.73
N ALA A 701 -1.46 36.73 3.30
CA ALA A 701 -1.08 36.10 2.03
C ALA A 701 -1.14 34.57 2.09
N ALA A 702 -0.69 33.98 3.21
CA ALA A 702 -0.81 32.54 3.47
C ALA A 702 -2.28 32.11 3.48
N ALA A 703 -3.14 32.80 4.23
CA ALA A 703 -4.58 32.50 4.29
C ALA A 703 -5.28 32.63 2.92
N ALA A 704 -4.84 33.56 2.06
CA ALA A 704 -5.38 33.69 0.71
C ALA A 704 -5.01 32.49 -0.18
N ILE A 705 -3.80 31.96 -0.05
CA ILE A 705 -3.30 30.79 -0.79
C ILE A 705 -3.90 29.49 -0.23
N ASP A 706 -3.99 29.38 1.10
CA ASP A 706 -4.56 28.24 1.84
C ASP A 706 -6.07 28.05 1.54
N ALA A 707 -6.77 29.13 1.18
CA ALA A 707 -8.15 29.07 0.73
C ALA A 707 -8.35 28.39 -0.66
N VAL A 708 -7.28 27.94 -1.31
CA VAL A 708 -7.36 27.24 -2.60
C VAL A 708 -7.28 25.73 -2.40
N ASP A 709 -8.29 25.01 -2.91
CA ASP A 709 -8.33 23.54 -2.85
C ASP A 709 -7.05 22.89 -3.38
N GLY A 710 -6.49 21.98 -2.58
CA GLY A 710 -5.31 21.18 -2.93
C GLY A 710 -3.97 21.87 -2.60
N VAL A 711 -3.98 22.98 -1.87
CA VAL A 711 -2.80 23.71 -1.40
C VAL A 711 -2.96 24.04 0.08
N SER A 712 -2.00 23.62 0.90
CA SER A 712 -1.88 24.07 2.29
C SER A 712 -0.82 25.14 2.37
N ALA A 713 -1.14 26.29 2.95
CA ALA A 713 -0.21 27.42 3.08
C ALA A 713 -0.27 28.06 4.46
N TRP A 714 0.90 28.42 5.01
CA TRP A 714 1.01 29.02 6.34
C TRP A 714 2.11 30.06 6.40
N GLU A 715 2.01 30.93 7.40
CA GLU A 715 3.14 31.72 7.86
C GLU A 715 3.93 30.90 8.89
N GLU A 716 5.19 30.57 8.63
CA GLU A 716 6.08 29.88 9.56
C GLU A 716 6.94 30.88 10.33
N VAL A 717 6.73 30.96 11.64
CA VAL A 717 7.49 31.79 12.56
C VAL A 717 8.42 30.89 13.37
N THR A 718 9.72 30.96 13.11
CA THR A 718 10.73 30.22 13.88
C THR A 718 11.43 31.16 14.86
N LEU A 719 11.50 30.76 16.11
CA LEU A 719 12.07 31.51 17.23
C LEU A 719 12.98 30.58 18.03
N ALA A 720 14.05 31.11 18.60
CA ALA A 720 14.86 30.39 19.58
C ALA A 720 14.63 31.00 20.97
N ILE A 721 14.41 30.13 21.94
CA ILE A 721 14.26 30.43 23.37
C ILE A 721 15.54 29.96 24.06
N ASP A 722 16.26 30.90 24.66
CA ASP A 722 17.52 30.63 25.37
C ASP A 722 17.30 30.29 26.86
N ASP A 723 18.37 29.76 27.49
CA ASP A 723 18.38 29.43 28.92
C ASP A 723 18.44 30.71 29.77
N THR A 724 17.28 31.25 30.17
CA THR A 724 17.20 31.92 31.48
C THR A 724 15.84 31.88 32.21
N ASN A 725 15.95 31.79 33.56
CA ASN A 725 15.03 32.25 34.62
C ASN A 725 13.60 31.67 34.73
N LEU A 726 13.29 30.54 34.11
CA LEU A 726 11.98 29.87 34.24
C LEU A 726 11.68 29.46 35.70
N LYS A 727 10.49 29.79 36.21
CA LYS A 727 9.99 29.30 37.51
C LYS A 727 8.60 28.70 37.39
N SER A 728 8.28 27.79 38.31
CA SER A 728 6.93 27.23 38.41
C SER A 728 5.90 28.32 38.70
N GLY A 729 4.87 28.39 37.86
CA GLY A 729 3.76 29.35 37.98
C GLY A 729 3.82 30.55 37.03
N ASP A 730 4.89 30.67 36.21
CA ASP A 730 4.95 31.63 35.10
C ASP A 730 4.08 31.13 33.92
N THR A 731 3.55 32.05 33.10
CA THR A 731 2.75 31.72 31.90
C THR A 731 3.30 32.37 30.64
N LEU A 732 3.41 31.57 29.57
CA LEU A 732 3.73 32.03 28.22
C LEU A 732 2.46 32.01 27.39
N ASN A 733 2.06 33.13 26.81
CA ASN A 733 0.91 33.22 25.91
C ASN A 733 1.39 33.27 24.45
N ILE A 734 0.88 32.37 23.62
CA ILE A 734 1.12 32.35 22.17
C ILE A 734 -0.22 32.47 21.46
N GLY A 735 -0.42 33.56 20.71
CA GLY A 735 -1.61 33.83 19.93
C GLY A 735 -2.92 33.82 20.74
N GLY A 736 -2.85 34.16 22.04
CA GLY A 736 -3.99 34.14 22.95
C GLY A 736 -4.14 32.85 23.76
N VAL A 737 -3.25 31.86 23.61
CA VAL A 737 -3.26 30.58 24.35
C VAL A 737 -2.21 30.60 25.46
N ASP A 738 -2.64 30.41 26.72
CA ASP A 738 -1.76 30.39 27.90
C ASP A 738 -1.11 29.02 28.12
N ILE A 739 0.22 29.00 28.22
CA ILE A 739 1.06 27.85 28.50
C ILE A 739 1.60 28.01 29.93
N SER A 740 1.18 27.12 30.82
CA SER A 740 1.62 27.15 32.22
C SER A 740 2.94 26.42 32.40
N ILE A 741 3.94 27.10 32.95
CA ILE A 741 5.26 26.49 33.22
C ILE A 741 5.18 25.63 34.47
N SER A 742 5.17 24.32 34.26
CA SER A 742 5.09 23.29 35.30
C SER A 742 6.42 22.54 35.45
N PRO A 743 6.82 22.16 36.68
CA PRO A 743 8.05 21.40 36.91
C PRO A 743 7.98 19.99 36.32
N ASP A 744 9.15 19.46 35.95
CA ASP A 744 9.33 18.08 35.53
C ASP A 744 9.01 17.08 36.66
N LYS A 745 9.04 15.78 36.32
CA LYS A 745 8.81 14.66 37.25
C LYS A 745 9.78 14.63 38.45
N ASP A 746 10.92 15.29 38.34
CA ASP A 746 11.97 15.39 39.36
C ASP A 746 11.90 16.73 40.15
N GLY A 747 10.94 17.59 39.81
CA GLY A 747 10.67 18.88 40.45
C GLY A 747 11.49 20.05 39.91
N ASN A 748 12.25 19.87 38.83
CA ASN A 748 13.07 20.91 38.21
C ASN A 748 12.28 21.66 37.13
N ILE A 749 12.66 22.90 36.86
CA ILE A 749 12.14 23.70 35.74
C ILE A 749 13.30 23.87 34.77
N THR A 750 13.19 23.29 33.58
CA THR A 750 14.21 23.28 32.53
C THR A 750 13.60 23.62 31.16
N LEU A 751 14.42 23.95 30.16
CA LEU A 751 13.95 24.11 28.77
C LEU A 751 13.24 22.85 28.25
N ALA A 752 13.69 21.66 28.65
CA ALA A 752 13.00 20.40 28.35
C ALA A 752 11.57 20.37 28.94
N SER A 753 11.38 20.78 30.20
CA SER A 753 10.05 20.86 30.79
C SER A 753 9.17 21.94 30.14
N LEU A 754 9.75 23.02 29.62
CA LEU A 754 9.03 24.03 28.86
C LEU A 754 8.63 23.51 27.48
N ALA A 755 9.51 22.80 26.78
CA ALA A 755 9.22 22.12 25.52
C ALA A 755 8.03 21.17 25.68
N ASP A 756 8.05 20.33 26.73
CA ASP A 756 6.94 19.45 27.08
C ASP A 756 5.64 20.23 27.32
N ASN A 757 5.68 21.34 28.07
CA ASN A 757 4.48 22.14 28.32
C ASN A 757 3.94 22.80 27.04
N ILE A 758 4.81 23.28 26.13
CA ILE A 758 4.40 23.84 24.83
C ILE A 758 3.79 22.73 23.97
N ASN A 759 4.48 21.62 23.75
CA ASN A 759 4.02 20.54 22.88
C ASN A 759 2.74 19.84 23.40
N ASN A 760 2.50 19.86 24.72
CA ASN A 760 1.26 19.35 25.33
C ASN A 760 0.11 20.37 25.36
N THR A 761 0.35 21.63 25.02
CA THR A 761 -0.71 22.65 24.96
C THR A 761 -1.55 22.48 23.69
N ASP A 762 -2.84 22.83 23.76
CA ASP A 762 -3.74 22.82 22.61
C ASP A 762 -3.85 24.22 22.01
N PHE A 763 -3.31 24.39 20.80
CA PHE A 763 -3.33 25.65 20.06
C PHE A 763 -4.45 25.73 19.01
N SER A 764 -5.28 24.67 18.87
CA SER A 764 -6.30 24.58 17.82
C SER A 764 -7.37 25.67 17.86
N SER A 765 -7.59 26.29 19.03
CA SER A 765 -8.51 27.44 19.14
C SER A 765 -8.01 28.71 18.44
N GLY A 766 -6.72 28.77 18.14
CA GLY A 766 -6.05 29.91 17.51
C GLY A 766 -5.82 29.78 16.01
N ASP A 767 -6.05 28.59 15.44
CA ASP A 767 -5.78 28.29 14.02
C ASP A 767 -4.29 28.45 13.65
N PHE A 768 -3.43 27.96 14.54
CA PHE A 768 -1.99 27.87 14.36
C PHE A 768 -1.44 26.64 15.09
N ASP A 769 -0.39 26.06 14.54
CA ASP A 769 0.33 24.93 15.13
C ASP A 769 1.64 25.41 15.74
N VAL A 770 2.06 24.77 16.84
CA VAL A 770 3.27 25.14 17.56
C VAL A 770 4.05 23.88 17.87
N ALA A 771 5.32 23.86 17.48
CA ALA A 771 6.28 22.81 17.81
C ALA A 771 7.47 23.42 18.54
N ALA A 772 7.90 22.78 19.62
CA ALA A 772 9.07 23.19 20.38
C ALA A 772 10.09 22.03 20.40
N VAL A 773 11.25 22.25 19.80
CA VAL A 773 12.33 21.26 19.67
C VAL A 773 13.54 21.74 20.45
N LEU A 774 13.99 20.92 21.38
CA LEU A 774 15.22 21.18 22.12
C LEU A 774 16.42 20.79 21.26
N ASN A 775 17.46 21.61 21.25
CA ASN A 775 18.71 21.26 20.59
C ASN A 775 19.44 20.10 21.31
N ASP A 776 20.39 19.46 20.62
CA ASP A 776 21.07 18.23 21.08
C ASP A 776 21.81 18.39 22.43
N ASP A 777 22.22 19.62 22.77
CA ASP A 777 22.93 19.93 24.02
C ASP A 777 22.00 20.42 25.15
N GLY A 778 20.71 20.62 24.87
CA GLY A 778 19.69 21.01 25.83
C GLY A 778 19.73 22.48 26.26
N THR A 779 20.47 23.32 25.56
CA THR A 779 20.72 24.73 25.91
C THR A 779 19.80 25.73 25.22
N GLU A 780 19.12 25.32 24.15
CA GLU A 780 18.22 26.17 23.35
C GLU A 780 16.98 25.39 22.94
N LEU A 781 15.83 26.06 23.02
CA LEU A 781 14.54 25.54 22.56
C LEU A 781 14.11 26.29 21.30
N THR A 782 14.12 25.62 20.15
CA THR A 782 13.58 26.16 18.90
C THR A 782 12.06 26.01 18.91
N LEU A 783 11.35 27.13 18.84
CA LEU A 783 9.91 27.21 18.71
C LEU A 783 9.55 27.53 17.26
N THR A 784 8.81 26.64 16.60
CA THR A 784 8.26 26.85 15.26
C THR A 784 6.75 26.98 15.37
N VAL A 785 6.20 28.13 14.95
CA VAL A 785 4.76 28.39 14.90
C VAL A 785 4.31 28.46 13.45
N ARG A 786 3.36 27.62 13.04
CA ARG A 786 2.71 27.69 11.73
C ARG A 786 1.36 28.35 11.88
N ASN A 787 1.22 29.54 11.32
CA ASN A 787 0.04 30.38 11.46
C ASN A 787 -0.83 30.30 10.19
N PHE A 788 -2.00 29.68 10.34
CA PHE A 788 -3.02 29.53 9.28
C PHE A 788 -4.15 30.58 9.41
N SER A 789 -4.30 31.18 10.60
CA SER A 789 -5.41 32.05 10.99
C SER A 789 -5.61 33.31 10.14
N GLY A 790 -4.62 33.69 9.33
CA GLY A 790 -4.57 34.97 8.61
C GLY A 790 -4.41 36.20 9.51
N ALA A 791 -4.39 36.04 10.84
CA ALA A 791 -4.14 37.11 11.78
C ALA A 791 -2.66 37.13 12.19
N GLN A 792 -2.12 38.31 12.46
CA GLN A 792 -0.76 38.45 12.93
C GLN A 792 -0.57 37.74 14.28
N LEU A 793 0.39 36.80 14.35
CA LEU A 793 0.71 36.08 15.57
C LEU A 793 1.27 37.05 16.63
N THR A 794 0.84 36.89 17.88
CA THR A 794 1.41 37.65 19.02
C THR A 794 1.93 36.68 20.07
N MET A 795 3.01 37.07 20.76
CA MET A 795 3.49 36.36 21.95
C MET A 795 3.55 37.32 23.13
N GLU A 796 3.17 36.83 24.30
CA GLU A 796 3.16 37.59 25.55
C GLU A 796 3.66 36.69 26.70
N SER A 797 4.45 37.26 27.61
CA SER A 797 4.85 36.57 28.85
C SER A 797 4.29 37.34 30.03
N ASP A 798 3.41 36.73 30.82
CA ASP A 798 2.86 37.36 32.03
C ASP A 798 3.81 37.14 33.21
N ASN A 799 4.31 38.24 33.80
CA ASN A 799 4.99 38.20 35.08
C ASN A 799 4.75 39.47 35.92
N SER A 800 4.62 39.28 37.24
CA SER A 800 4.44 40.37 38.21
C SER A 800 5.75 40.92 38.80
N GLU A 801 6.92 40.40 38.41
CA GLU A 801 8.22 40.72 39.06
C GLU A 801 9.43 40.92 38.12
N GLY A 802 9.23 41.10 36.81
CA GLY A 802 10.29 41.48 35.85
C GLY A 802 11.25 40.35 35.45
N ARG A 803 10.75 39.12 35.34
CA ARG A 803 11.50 37.91 34.96
C ARG A 803 10.65 37.13 33.96
N GLY A 804 11.16 36.86 32.75
CA GLY A 804 10.37 36.24 31.66
C GLY A 804 11.24 35.44 30.69
N VAL A 805 10.57 34.83 29.70
CA VAL A 805 11.20 34.06 28.61
C VAL A 805 11.94 35.01 27.67
N SER A 806 13.25 34.81 27.48
CA SER A 806 14.05 35.57 26.51
C SER A 806 13.96 34.90 25.13
N LEU A 807 13.83 35.73 24.09
CA LEU A 807 13.90 35.31 22.68
C LEU A 807 15.18 35.87 22.08
N SER A 808 15.97 35.02 21.44
CA SER A 808 17.27 35.39 20.87
C SER A 808 17.16 36.22 19.59
N SER A 809 16.03 36.16 18.86
CA SER A 809 15.76 37.05 17.72
C SER A 809 14.26 37.17 17.36
N PRO A 810 13.76 38.38 17.02
CA PRO A 810 14.44 39.66 17.20
C PRO A 810 14.36 40.10 18.67
N ALA A 811 15.51 40.30 19.29
CA ALA A 811 15.70 40.46 20.73
C ALA A 811 14.64 41.30 21.47
N GLY A 812 14.13 40.73 22.58
CA GLY A 812 13.64 41.51 23.73
C GLY A 812 12.25 41.16 24.27
N PHE A 813 12.15 40.10 25.07
CA PHE A 813 11.12 39.99 26.10
C PHE A 813 11.75 39.99 27.50
N VAL A 814 11.52 41.06 28.26
CA VAL A 814 11.69 41.03 29.73
C VAL A 814 10.50 41.78 30.34
N GLY A 815 9.46 41.06 30.79
CA GLY A 815 8.25 41.65 31.40
C GLY A 815 6.95 41.40 30.62
N GLU A 816 5.83 41.90 31.16
CA GLU A 816 4.49 41.90 30.55
C GLU A 816 4.46 42.84 29.33
N GLN A 817 4.79 42.31 28.16
CA GLN A 817 4.73 42.97 26.85
C GLN A 817 4.17 41.96 25.86
N ALA A 818 3.33 42.40 24.91
CA ALA A 818 2.89 41.61 23.78
C ALA A 818 3.68 42.03 22.52
N GLN A 819 4.33 41.09 21.83
CA GLN A 819 5.05 41.35 20.59
C GLN A 819 4.32 40.69 19.43
N ALA A 820 4.15 41.44 18.35
CA ALA A 820 3.67 40.91 17.10
C ALA A 820 4.82 40.26 16.34
N LEU A 821 4.57 39.06 15.82
CA LEU A 821 5.52 38.23 15.11
C LEU A 821 5.19 38.21 13.62
N SER A 822 6.18 37.85 12.82
CA SER A 822 6.03 37.70 11.37
C SER A 822 6.98 36.63 10.89
N GLY A 823 6.50 35.78 9.99
CA GLY A 823 7.21 34.58 9.56
C GLY A 823 7.49 34.55 8.07
N GLU A 824 7.77 33.35 7.59
CA GLU A 824 7.95 33.00 6.19
C GLU A 824 6.66 32.46 5.60
N LEU A 825 6.29 32.87 4.38
CA LEU A 825 5.23 32.18 3.64
C LEU A 825 5.74 30.81 3.19
N LYS A 826 5.16 29.74 3.72
CA LYS A 826 5.34 28.36 3.26
C LYS A 826 4.06 27.88 2.60
N PHE A 827 4.21 27.04 1.59
CA PHE A 827 3.08 26.34 0.98
C PHE A 827 3.53 25.01 0.41
N ILE A 828 2.62 24.05 0.41
CA ILE A 828 2.82 22.72 -0.14
C ILE A 828 1.62 22.35 -1.00
N SER A 829 1.87 21.47 -1.97
CA SER A 829 0.78 20.78 -2.65
C SER A 829 0.20 19.73 -1.72
N ASP A 830 -1.12 19.71 -1.56
CA ASP A 830 -1.83 18.59 -0.93
C ASP A 830 -2.09 17.47 -1.95
N SER A 831 -2.23 17.85 -3.23
CA SER A 831 -2.60 16.97 -4.35
C SER A 831 -1.43 16.25 -5.06
N GLY A 832 -0.21 16.38 -4.53
CA GLY A 832 1.00 15.78 -5.13
C GLY A 832 1.39 16.35 -6.51
N LYS A 833 0.80 17.47 -6.91
CA LYS A 833 1.13 18.21 -8.15
C LYS A 833 1.96 19.44 -7.85
N ASP A 834 2.80 19.87 -8.79
CA ASP A 834 3.61 21.08 -8.59
C ASP A 834 2.72 22.31 -8.32
N VAL A 835 2.98 23.06 -7.25
CA VAL A 835 2.25 24.30 -6.97
C VAL A 835 3.19 25.47 -7.15
N THR A 836 2.92 26.32 -8.15
CA THR A 836 3.67 27.56 -8.36
C THR A 836 2.83 28.75 -7.91
N VAL A 837 3.33 29.54 -6.98
CA VAL A 837 2.74 30.81 -6.53
C VAL A 837 3.62 31.95 -7.01
N THR A 838 3.02 32.94 -7.67
CA THR A 838 3.70 34.17 -8.10
C THR A 838 2.92 35.37 -7.60
N MET A 839 3.58 36.30 -6.93
CA MET A 839 3.00 37.58 -6.53
C MET A 839 3.58 38.70 -7.37
N SER A 840 2.78 39.68 -7.76
CA SER A 840 3.23 40.79 -8.59
C SER A 840 2.54 42.11 -8.24
N ASP A 841 3.20 43.23 -8.56
CA ASP A 841 2.59 44.55 -8.40
C ASP A 841 1.58 44.79 -9.55
N PRO A 842 0.31 45.09 -9.28
CA PRO A 842 -0.74 45.22 -10.29
C PRO A 842 -0.61 46.49 -11.14
N GLU A 843 0.12 47.52 -10.67
CA GLU A 843 0.32 48.77 -11.41
C GLU A 843 1.57 48.73 -12.30
N THR A 844 2.64 48.08 -11.83
CA THR A 844 3.96 48.06 -12.50
C THR A 844 4.29 46.74 -13.22
N GLY A 845 3.62 45.64 -12.87
CA GLY A 845 3.67 44.36 -13.61
C GLY A 845 4.95 43.54 -13.45
N GLY A 846 5.65 43.68 -12.33
CA GLY A 846 6.85 42.89 -11.99
C GLY A 846 6.58 41.81 -10.94
N GLU A 847 7.26 40.67 -11.04
CA GLU A 847 7.22 39.58 -10.04
C GLU A 847 7.89 40.05 -8.74
N ILE A 848 7.11 40.10 -7.66
CA ILE A 848 7.54 40.42 -6.29
C ILE A 848 8.02 39.16 -5.57
N PHE A 849 7.36 38.04 -5.83
CA PHE A 849 7.67 36.74 -5.28
C PHE A 849 7.32 35.67 -6.31
N SER A 850 8.13 34.62 -6.40
CA SER A 850 7.81 33.42 -7.16
C SER A 850 8.36 32.22 -6.41
N GLY A 851 7.47 31.30 -6.02
CA GLY A 851 7.82 30.08 -5.35
C GLY A 851 7.18 28.89 -6.04
N ASN A 852 7.87 27.74 -6.05
CA ASN A 852 7.33 26.51 -6.58
C ASN A 852 7.53 25.38 -5.58
N SER A 853 6.47 24.62 -5.28
CA SER A 853 6.53 23.31 -4.65
C SER A 853 6.77 22.30 -5.77
N ASN A 854 8.02 21.89 -6.00
CA ASN A 854 8.32 20.81 -6.96
C ASN A 854 7.86 19.46 -6.41
N THR A 855 7.39 18.57 -7.26
CA THR A 855 7.09 17.17 -7.00
C THR A 855 7.76 16.35 -8.11
N ALA A 856 8.90 15.70 -7.83
CA ALA A 856 9.41 14.71 -8.79
C ALA A 856 8.45 13.51 -8.82
N GLU A 857 8.25 12.91 -10.00
CA GLU A 857 7.30 11.83 -10.27
C GLU A 857 7.26 10.79 -9.13
N TYR A 858 6.17 10.86 -8.35
CA TYR A 858 5.81 9.85 -7.39
C TYR A 858 5.54 8.55 -8.15
N THR A 859 6.23 7.47 -7.77
CA THR A 859 6.05 6.13 -8.36
C THR A 859 5.18 5.22 -7.49
N GLY A 860 4.59 5.76 -6.42
CA GLY A 860 3.61 5.04 -5.63
C GLY A 860 2.25 5.00 -6.33
N VAL A 861 1.38 4.12 -5.82
CA VAL A 861 0.03 3.92 -6.34
C VAL A 861 -0.74 5.23 -6.30
N ASN A 862 -1.36 5.62 -7.41
CA ASN A 862 -2.31 6.72 -7.41
C ASN A 862 -3.66 6.17 -6.92
N GLY A 863 -4.41 6.94 -6.13
CA GLY A 863 -5.78 6.61 -5.75
C GLY A 863 -6.70 6.41 -6.95
N LEU A 864 -7.97 6.05 -6.69
CA LEU A 864 -8.94 5.75 -7.75
C LEU A 864 -9.00 6.90 -8.78
N GLN A 865 -8.77 6.61 -10.05
CA GLN A 865 -8.89 7.53 -11.18
C GLN A 865 -10.12 7.21 -12.04
N ASP A 866 -10.49 8.15 -12.91
CA ASP A 866 -11.58 7.94 -13.87
C ASP A 866 -11.22 6.79 -14.83
N GLY A 867 -12.05 5.74 -14.82
CA GLY A 867 -11.82 4.55 -15.63
C GLY A 867 -11.02 3.43 -14.94
N ASP A 868 -10.78 3.49 -13.64
CA ASP A 868 -10.13 2.40 -12.89
C ASP A 868 -11.11 1.29 -12.52
N LEU A 869 -12.28 1.66 -11.98
CA LEU A 869 -13.28 0.72 -11.46
C LEU A 869 -14.59 0.82 -12.25
N LEU A 870 -15.14 -0.33 -12.61
CA LEU A 870 -16.52 -0.45 -13.07
C LEU A 870 -17.32 -1.28 -12.06
N ILE A 871 -18.49 -0.77 -11.69
CA ILE A 871 -19.48 -1.51 -10.91
C ILE A 871 -20.74 -1.69 -11.75
N ASN A 872 -21.15 -2.93 -12.01
CA ASN A 872 -22.27 -3.24 -12.91
C ASN A 872 -22.10 -2.62 -14.32
N GLY A 873 -20.86 -2.49 -14.79
CA GLY A 873 -20.52 -1.86 -16.07
C GLY A 873 -20.61 -0.32 -16.07
N VAL A 874 -20.83 0.32 -14.92
CA VAL A 874 -20.78 1.79 -14.76
C VAL A 874 -19.41 2.19 -14.22
N THR A 875 -18.73 3.11 -14.90
CA THR A 875 -17.44 3.65 -14.47
C THR A 875 -17.59 4.48 -13.20
N ILE A 876 -16.71 4.25 -12.23
CA ILE A 876 -16.57 5.08 -11.03
C ILE A 876 -15.57 6.21 -11.36
N GLY A 877 -15.92 7.43 -10.97
CA GLY A 877 -15.04 8.59 -11.14
C GLY A 877 -13.82 8.54 -10.22
N ALA A 878 -12.91 9.49 -10.41
CA ALA A 878 -11.75 9.62 -9.54
C ALA A 878 -12.15 9.91 -8.08
N ALA A 879 -11.37 9.41 -7.13
CA ALA A 879 -11.51 9.73 -5.72
C ALA A 879 -11.26 11.22 -5.47
N ASP A 880 -12.22 11.88 -4.82
CA ASP A 880 -12.10 13.29 -4.42
C ASP A 880 -11.30 13.39 -3.11
N GLU A 881 -10.09 13.94 -3.18
CA GLU A 881 -9.24 14.18 -2.00
C GLU A 881 -9.91 15.10 -0.98
N GLY A 882 -10.78 16.03 -1.41
CA GLY A 882 -11.53 16.92 -0.54
C GLY A 882 -12.61 16.22 0.30
N ALA A 883 -13.00 15.00 -0.07
CA ALA A 883 -13.91 14.18 0.74
C ALA A 883 -13.24 13.64 2.02
N ASP A 884 -11.91 13.52 2.02
CA ASP A 884 -11.13 13.11 3.19
C ASP A 884 -10.50 14.32 3.91
N THR A 885 -11.16 14.74 4.98
CA THR A 885 -10.68 15.79 5.89
C THR A 885 -9.96 15.25 7.13
N ALA A 886 -9.80 13.92 7.23
CA ALA A 886 -9.39 13.23 8.44
C ALA A 886 -7.98 12.63 8.35
N SER A 887 -7.54 12.19 7.17
CA SER A 887 -6.20 11.65 6.97
C SER A 887 -5.14 12.75 6.91
N ALA A 888 -4.01 12.51 7.59
CA ALA A 888 -2.86 13.40 7.58
C ALA A 888 -1.99 13.14 6.34
N THR A 889 -1.54 14.22 5.68
CA THR A 889 -0.62 14.21 4.53
C THR A 889 0.73 14.88 4.87
N VAL A 890 0.84 15.44 6.07
CA VAL A 890 1.99 16.19 6.57
C VAL A 890 2.42 15.65 7.92
N SER A 891 3.73 15.60 8.13
CA SER A 891 4.41 15.21 9.37
C SER A 891 4.36 16.34 10.40
N SER A 892 4.87 16.09 11.60
CA SER A 892 4.92 17.10 12.66
C SER A 892 5.87 18.25 12.28
N ASP A 893 6.99 17.93 11.63
CA ASP A 893 7.91 18.92 11.06
C ASP A 893 7.47 19.53 9.71
N GLY A 894 6.26 19.24 9.24
CA GLY A 894 5.63 19.90 8.09
C GLY A 894 6.12 19.41 6.73
N SER A 895 6.98 18.39 6.73
CA SER A 895 7.29 17.63 5.52
C SER A 895 6.12 16.74 5.12
N ARG A 896 6.05 16.35 3.85
CA ARG A 896 4.97 15.48 3.38
C ARG A 896 5.19 14.04 3.84
N ILE A 897 4.11 13.40 4.29
CA ILE A 897 4.04 11.95 4.55
C ILE A 897 3.81 11.25 3.22
N LEU A 898 4.86 10.65 2.67
CA LEU A 898 4.84 10.08 1.32
C LEU A 898 3.92 8.88 1.18
N SER A 899 3.81 8.10 2.25
CA SER A 899 2.95 6.92 2.29
C SER A 899 1.48 7.27 2.51
N SER A 900 1.12 8.52 2.81
CA SER A 900 -0.25 8.89 3.19
C SER A 900 -0.89 9.84 2.19
N GLU A 901 -1.58 9.26 1.20
CA GLU A 901 -2.31 10.00 0.18
C GLU A 901 -3.82 9.91 0.42
N LYS A 902 -4.51 11.06 0.32
CA LYS A 902 -5.97 11.14 0.54
C LYS A 902 -6.77 10.47 -0.57
N SER A 903 -6.25 10.42 -1.80
CA SER A 903 -6.90 9.77 -2.95
C SER A 903 -7.03 8.25 -2.79
N LEU A 904 -6.17 7.63 -1.97
CA LEU A 904 -6.23 6.21 -1.59
C LEU A 904 -7.04 5.95 -0.31
N SER A 905 -7.49 7.00 0.37
CA SER A 905 -8.25 6.84 1.59
C SER A 905 -9.58 6.13 1.33
N ALA A 906 -9.99 5.28 2.27
CA ALA A 906 -11.31 4.65 2.21
C ALA A 906 -12.45 5.67 2.18
N ILE A 907 -12.26 6.84 2.81
CA ILE A 907 -13.23 7.93 2.84
C ILE A 907 -13.44 8.50 1.44
N ALA A 908 -12.36 8.86 0.73
CA ALA A 908 -12.44 9.40 -0.63
C ALA A 908 -12.99 8.36 -1.63
N VAL A 909 -12.52 7.12 -1.55
CA VAL A 909 -12.97 6.03 -2.44
C VAL A 909 -14.45 5.69 -2.21
N ALA A 910 -14.90 5.64 -0.95
CA ALA A 910 -16.31 5.40 -0.66
C ALA A 910 -17.19 6.57 -1.14
N ALA A 911 -16.72 7.81 -1.04
CA ALA A 911 -17.43 8.98 -1.56
C ALA A 911 -17.63 8.88 -3.09
N ALA A 912 -16.56 8.56 -3.84
CA ALA A 912 -16.63 8.40 -5.29
C ALA A 912 -17.60 7.29 -5.73
N ILE A 913 -17.61 6.14 -5.04
CA ILE A 913 -18.56 5.06 -5.34
C ILE A 913 -20.00 5.47 -5.03
N ASN A 914 -20.20 6.17 -3.91
CA ASN A 914 -21.53 6.60 -3.47
C ASN A 914 -22.12 7.69 -4.38
N GLU A 915 -21.31 8.47 -5.08
CA GLU A 915 -21.78 9.48 -6.04
C GLU A 915 -22.61 8.87 -7.17
N VAL A 916 -22.26 7.65 -7.59
CA VAL A 916 -22.95 6.90 -8.66
C VAL A 916 -23.80 5.73 -8.13
N ALA A 917 -24.09 5.69 -6.82
CA ALA A 917 -24.83 4.60 -6.17
C ALA A 917 -26.24 4.37 -6.75
N ASP A 918 -26.90 5.42 -7.22
CA ASP A 918 -28.23 5.32 -7.85
C ASP A 918 -28.19 4.59 -9.21
N GLU A 919 -27.06 4.65 -9.91
CA GLU A 919 -26.85 3.98 -11.21
C GLU A 919 -26.32 2.56 -11.03
N THR A 920 -25.35 2.38 -10.13
CA THR A 920 -24.74 1.07 -9.84
C THR A 920 -25.65 0.18 -9.00
N GLY A 921 -26.50 0.75 -8.14
CA GLY A 921 -27.24 0.03 -7.11
C GLY A 921 -26.36 -0.48 -5.96
N VAL A 922 -25.14 0.03 -5.82
CA VAL A 922 -24.14 -0.36 -4.82
C VAL A 922 -23.77 0.86 -3.98
N THR A 923 -23.71 0.68 -2.67
CA THR A 923 -23.28 1.71 -1.70
C THR A 923 -21.98 1.28 -1.04
N ALA A 924 -21.10 2.23 -0.75
CA ALA A 924 -19.85 1.99 -0.03
C ALA A 924 -19.91 2.57 1.39
N SER A 925 -19.50 1.80 2.39
CA SER A 925 -19.28 2.28 3.75
C SER A 925 -17.81 2.15 4.14
N VAL A 926 -17.30 3.12 4.86
CA VAL A 926 -15.92 3.10 5.37
C VAL A 926 -15.83 2.21 6.62
N ASN A 927 -14.83 1.34 6.66
CA ASN A 927 -14.51 0.53 7.85
C ASN A 927 -13.42 1.19 8.68
N ALA A 928 -13.28 0.77 9.94
CA ALA A 928 -12.18 1.21 10.78
C ALA A 928 -10.83 0.73 10.21
N THR A 929 -9.84 1.62 10.22
CA THR A 929 -8.45 1.30 9.87
C THR A 929 -7.75 0.76 11.10
N THR A 930 -7.15 -0.44 11.01
CA THR A 930 -6.52 -1.10 12.16
C THR A 930 -5.10 -1.55 11.84
N VAL A 931 -4.15 -1.26 12.72
CA VAL A 931 -2.76 -1.73 12.65
C VAL A 931 -2.44 -2.52 13.92
N VAL A 932 -1.83 -3.69 13.77
CA VAL A 932 -1.40 -4.53 14.89
C VAL A 932 0.12 -4.48 14.97
N GLY A 933 0.66 -4.03 16.11
CA GLY A 933 2.09 -3.81 16.29
C GLY A 933 2.94 -5.06 16.53
N GLY A 934 2.51 -6.23 16.04
CA GLY A 934 3.32 -7.45 15.97
C GLY A 934 2.83 -8.61 16.83
N ASP A 935 3.44 -9.78 16.60
CA ASP A 935 3.13 -11.05 17.27
C ASP A 935 4.00 -11.33 18.51
N GLY A 936 4.87 -10.38 18.88
CA GLY A 936 5.78 -10.45 20.02
C GLY A 936 7.02 -11.33 19.80
N SER A 937 7.22 -11.93 18.62
CA SER A 937 8.37 -12.79 18.34
C SER A 937 9.72 -12.04 18.34
N ASN A 938 9.68 -10.75 18.01
CA ASN A 938 10.84 -9.86 17.98
C ASN A 938 11.25 -9.34 19.36
N VAL A 939 10.50 -9.66 20.42
CA VAL A 939 10.86 -9.37 21.82
C VAL A 939 11.52 -10.62 22.42
N ASN A 940 12.82 -10.78 22.19
CA ASN A 940 13.58 -11.94 22.67
C ASN A 940 14.91 -11.55 23.33
N ALA A 941 15.58 -12.49 23.99
CA ALA A 941 16.80 -12.20 24.75
C ALA A 941 17.95 -11.59 23.92
N THR A 942 17.93 -11.73 22.60
CA THR A 942 18.94 -11.14 21.70
C THR A 942 18.62 -9.67 21.44
N THR A 943 17.36 -9.35 21.13
CA THR A 943 16.92 -7.97 20.88
C THR A 943 16.95 -7.15 22.17
N LEU A 944 16.49 -7.71 23.30
CA LEU A 944 16.59 -7.05 24.60
C LEU A 944 18.02 -6.74 25.05
N ALA A 945 19.03 -7.42 24.51
CA ALA A 945 20.42 -7.18 24.87
C ALA A 945 21.04 -5.97 24.15
N GLU A 946 20.37 -5.43 23.12
CA GLU A 946 20.81 -4.23 22.41
C GLU A 946 20.35 -2.93 23.10
N PHE A 947 19.45 -3.05 24.07
CA PHE A 947 18.85 -1.91 24.77
C PHE A 947 19.30 -1.81 26.23
N GLU A 948 19.35 -0.58 26.75
CA GLU A 948 19.66 -0.25 28.13
C GLU A 948 18.54 0.57 28.80
N GLU A 949 18.65 0.74 30.12
CA GLU A 949 17.73 1.60 30.86
C GLU A 949 18.03 3.07 30.54
N GLY A 950 17.02 3.82 30.14
CA GLY A 950 17.17 5.19 29.68
C GLY A 950 17.08 5.37 28.16
N ASP A 951 17.12 4.29 27.37
CA ASP A 951 16.87 4.37 25.93
C ASP A 951 15.44 4.86 25.65
N GLN A 952 15.29 5.64 24.58
CA GLN A 952 14.06 6.36 24.28
C GLN A 952 13.57 6.14 22.85
N ALA A 953 12.26 6.23 22.68
CA ALA A 953 11.63 6.26 21.37
C ALA A 953 10.47 7.26 21.34
N GLY A 954 10.49 8.18 20.37
CA GLY A 954 9.36 9.05 20.07
C GLY A 954 8.32 8.30 19.25
N ILE A 955 7.03 8.46 19.53
CA ILE A 955 5.96 7.88 18.74
C ILE A 955 5.24 9.01 18.00
N TYR A 956 5.01 8.80 16.69
CA TYR A 956 4.31 9.74 15.83
C TYR A 956 3.18 9.00 15.09
N ILE A 957 1.98 9.57 15.13
CA ILE A 957 0.79 8.99 14.52
C ILE A 957 0.05 10.08 13.73
N ASN A 958 -0.22 9.83 12.45
CA ASN A 958 -0.91 10.75 11.55
C ASN A 958 -0.32 12.16 11.59
N GLY A 959 1.00 12.28 11.52
CA GLY A 959 1.69 13.57 11.52
C GLY A 959 1.80 14.25 12.88
N VAL A 960 1.35 13.63 13.96
CA VAL A 960 1.36 14.22 15.31
C VAL A 960 2.29 13.41 16.22
N GLU A 961 3.21 14.10 16.90
CA GLU A 961 3.98 13.51 17.99
C GLU A 961 3.04 13.18 19.17
N VAL A 962 2.94 11.92 19.56
CA VAL A 962 2.12 11.51 20.72
C VAL A 962 2.94 11.46 22.01
N GLY A 963 4.27 11.50 21.91
CA GLY A 963 5.21 11.58 23.02
C GLY A 963 6.31 10.53 22.97
N THR A 964 7.25 10.63 23.92
CA THR A 964 8.42 9.74 24.01
C THR A 964 8.27 8.70 25.13
N VAL A 965 8.55 7.44 24.83
CA VAL A 965 8.65 6.35 25.81
C VAL A 965 10.11 6.15 26.20
N THR A 966 10.39 5.98 27.49
CA THR A 966 11.73 5.68 28.02
C THR A 966 11.74 4.28 28.64
N LEU A 967 12.69 3.44 28.24
CA LEU A 967 12.85 2.09 28.77
C LEU A 967 13.35 2.14 30.23
N GLN A 968 12.70 1.35 31.09
CA GLN A 968 13.02 1.28 32.52
C GLN A 968 13.18 -0.17 32.98
N LYS A 969 13.95 -0.38 34.05
CA LYS A 969 14.06 -1.71 34.66
C LYS A 969 12.95 -1.98 35.67
N ASN A 970 12.50 -3.22 35.72
CA ASN A 970 11.59 -3.72 36.74
C ASN A 970 12.33 -3.94 38.08
N SER A 971 11.58 -4.35 39.11
CA SER A 971 12.13 -4.64 40.45
C SER A 971 13.14 -5.80 40.49
N SER A 972 13.24 -6.58 39.41
CA SER A 972 14.20 -7.69 39.25
C SER A 972 15.48 -7.27 38.51
N GLY A 973 15.55 -6.03 37.99
CA GLY A 973 16.70 -5.51 37.26
C GLY A 973 16.72 -5.84 35.75
N GLU A 974 15.61 -6.33 35.19
CA GLU A 974 15.42 -6.57 33.75
C GLU A 974 14.60 -5.43 33.13
N LEU A 975 14.75 -5.16 31.83
CA LEU A 975 13.93 -4.16 31.13
C LEU A 975 12.44 -4.53 31.19
N ASP A 976 11.60 -3.57 31.54
CA ASP A 976 10.16 -3.72 31.76
C ASP A 976 9.38 -3.39 30.48
N THR A 977 9.27 -4.38 29.59
CA THR A 977 8.55 -4.23 28.31
C THR A 977 7.03 -4.09 28.48
N ASP A 978 6.46 -4.64 29.56
CA ASP A 978 5.04 -4.47 29.88
C ASP A 978 4.74 -3.02 30.26
N ARG A 979 5.66 -2.40 31.01
CA ARG A 979 5.56 -0.97 31.30
C ARG A 979 5.75 -0.11 30.06
N ALA A 980 6.76 -0.38 29.23
CA ALA A 980 6.97 0.37 27.98
C ALA A 980 5.73 0.34 27.07
N ARG A 981 5.09 -0.83 26.94
CA ARG A 981 3.81 -0.99 26.23
C ARG A 981 2.67 -0.21 26.87
N SER A 982 2.57 -0.22 28.21
CA SER A 982 1.56 0.56 28.93
C SER A 982 1.78 2.08 28.79
N ASP A 983 3.03 2.53 28.76
CA ASP A 983 3.37 3.94 28.60
C ASP A 983 3.02 4.40 27.16
N ALA A 984 3.38 3.61 26.14
CA ALA A 984 2.96 3.83 24.76
C ALA A 984 1.43 3.88 24.60
N LEU A 985 0.71 2.91 25.17
CA LEU A 985 -0.76 2.87 25.18
C LEU A 985 -1.37 4.16 25.76
N ASN A 986 -0.83 4.64 26.87
CA ASN A 986 -1.33 5.83 27.54
C ASN A 986 -1.03 7.10 26.74
N LEU A 987 0.15 7.23 26.13
CA LEU A 987 0.51 8.38 25.29
C LEU A 987 -0.40 8.48 24.07
N ILE A 988 -0.57 7.39 23.34
CA ILE A 988 -1.42 7.34 22.13
C ILE A 988 -2.86 7.70 22.46
N ASN A 989 -3.42 7.13 23.53
CA ASN A 989 -4.80 7.38 23.92
C ASN A 989 -5.04 8.78 24.52
N GLN A 990 -4.02 9.42 25.10
CA GLN A 990 -4.13 10.82 25.54
C GLN A 990 -4.20 11.78 24.34
N SER A 991 -3.50 11.45 23.26
CA SER A 991 -3.47 12.24 22.01
C SER A 991 -4.53 11.82 20.99
N SER A 992 -5.44 10.90 21.33
CA SER A 992 -6.43 10.34 20.39
C SER A 992 -7.38 11.39 19.80
N GLY A 993 -7.60 12.51 20.51
CA GLY A 993 -8.40 13.64 20.01
C GLY A 993 -7.72 14.39 18.86
N LYS A 994 -6.38 14.40 18.80
CA LYS A 994 -5.58 15.01 17.73
C LYS A 994 -5.32 14.02 16.59
N THR A 995 -4.96 12.78 16.92
CA THR A 995 -4.58 11.76 15.92
C THR A 995 -5.77 11.06 15.26
N GLY A 996 -6.93 11.01 15.93
CA GLY A 996 -8.08 10.19 15.54
C GLY A 996 -7.90 8.70 15.79
N VAL A 997 -6.83 8.30 16.48
CA VAL A 997 -6.41 6.90 16.65
C VAL A 997 -6.47 6.51 18.12
N MET A 998 -7.03 5.34 18.40
CA MET A 998 -7.09 4.75 19.73
C MET A 998 -6.28 3.45 19.77
N ALA A 999 -5.46 3.29 20.80
CA ALA A 999 -4.66 2.10 21.04
C ALA A 999 -5.35 1.19 22.08
N THR A 1000 -5.26 -0.13 21.87
CA THR A 1000 -5.68 -1.14 22.84
C THR A 1000 -4.59 -2.20 22.99
N ASP A 1001 -4.23 -2.55 24.23
CA ASP A 1001 -3.32 -3.67 24.50
C ASP A 1001 -4.04 -5.00 24.25
N ASN A 1002 -3.51 -5.80 23.33
CA ASN A 1002 -4.07 -7.10 22.95
C ASN A 1002 -3.46 -8.29 23.74
N GLY A 1003 -2.60 -7.98 24.72
CA GLY A 1003 -1.89 -8.94 25.57
C GLY A 1003 -0.54 -9.40 25.01
N VAL A 1004 -0.18 -8.96 23.80
CA VAL A 1004 1.10 -9.24 23.14
C VAL A 1004 1.75 -7.94 22.64
N SER A 1005 0.98 -7.12 21.94
CA SER A 1005 1.35 -5.84 21.33
C SER A 1005 0.20 -4.83 21.45
N LEU A 1006 0.34 -3.66 20.81
CA LEU A 1006 -0.72 -2.68 20.70
C LEU A 1006 -1.48 -2.84 19.38
N THR A 1007 -2.80 -2.75 19.45
CA THR A 1007 -3.66 -2.60 18.28
C THR A 1007 -4.10 -1.14 18.20
N LEU A 1008 -3.75 -0.48 17.11
CA LEU A 1008 -4.17 0.89 16.78
C LEU A 1008 -5.44 0.83 15.94
N THR A 1009 -6.40 1.72 16.21
CA THR A 1009 -7.68 1.77 15.50
C THR A 1009 -8.10 3.21 15.23
N ALA A 1010 -8.27 3.54 13.95
CA ALA A 1010 -8.95 4.74 13.46
C ALA A 1010 -10.39 4.37 13.07
N ALA A 1011 -11.35 4.68 13.94
CA ALA A 1011 -12.74 4.20 13.80
C ALA A 1011 -13.52 4.84 12.64
N ASP A 1012 -13.09 6.00 12.15
CA ASP A 1012 -13.65 6.71 11.02
C ASP A 1012 -13.08 6.25 9.66
N GLY A 1013 -12.06 5.38 9.69
CA GLY A 1013 -11.41 4.80 8.51
C GLY A 1013 -10.49 5.75 7.75
N ARG A 1014 -10.01 6.82 8.40
CA ARG A 1014 -8.88 7.61 7.91
C ARG A 1014 -7.64 6.72 7.72
N ASN A 1015 -6.67 7.21 6.95
CA ASN A 1015 -5.36 6.60 6.84
C ASN A 1015 -4.69 6.57 8.23
N LEU A 1016 -3.97 5.49 8.51
CA LEU A 1016 -3.23 5.31 9.76
C LEU A 1016 -1.74 5.27 9.44
N SER A 1017 -1.08 6.41 9.59
CA SER A 1017 0.34 6.59 9.34
C SER A 1017 1.10 6.58 10.66
N VAL A 1018 2.10 5.71 10.79
CA VAL A 1018 2.85 5.53 12.04
C VAL A 1018 4.34 5.64 11.76
N ALA A 1019 5.02 6.45 12.56
CA ALA A 1019 6.47 6.54 12.60
C ALA A 1019 6.97 6.47 14.05
N ILE A 1020 8.14 5.87 14.24
CA ILE A 1020 8.84 5.77 15.52
C ILE A 1020 10.22 6.42 15.34
N ASP A 1021 10.50 7.39 16.19
CA ASP A 1021 11.84 7.98 16.31
C ASP A 1021 12.68 7.15 17.27
N ASP A 1022 13.54 6.29 16.72
CA ASP A 1022 14.50 5.51 17.49
C ASP A 1022 15.70 6.38 17.92
N LYS A 1023 15.70 6.77 19.20
CA LYS A 1023 16.78 7.52 19.85
C LYS A 1023 17.80 6.61 20.55
N SER A 1024 17.64 5.28 20.51
CA SER A 1024 18.55 4.34 21.17
C SER A 1024 19.85 4.11 20.38
N GLY A 1025 19.78 4.22 19.04
CA GLY A 1025 20.88 3.90 18.15
C GLY A 1025 21.14 2.39 18.00
N ALA A 1026 20.22 1.54 18.47
CA ALA A 1026 20.24 0.10 18.24
C ALA A 1026 19.87 -0.25 16.79
N ASN A 1027 20.17 -1.47 16.35
CA ASN A 1027 19.69 -1.96 15.03
C ASN A 1027 18.36 -2.72 15.16
N ALA A 1028 18.06 -3.26 16.34
CA ALA A 1028 16.76 -3.84 16.64
C ALA A 1028 15.69 -2.74 16.78
N SER A 1029 14.45 -3.07 16.39
CA SER A 1029 13.30 -2.17 16.56
C SER A 1029 13.03 -1.92 18.05
N ILE A 1030 13.17 -0.68 18.51
CA ILE A 1030 12.75 -0.30 19.86
C ILE A 1030 11.22 -0.32 19.97
N GLY A 1031 10.53 -0.05 18.86
CA GLY A 1031 9.07 -0.14 18.75
C GLY A 1031 8.53 -1.52 19.14
N ALA A 1032 9.25 -2.60 18.82
CA ALA A 1032 8.86 -3.95 19.21
C ALA A 1032 8.69 -4.12 20.74
N LEU A 1033 9.53 -3.46 21.56
CA LEU A 1033 9.43 -3.50 23.02
C LEU A 1033 8.20 -2.73 23.54
N MET A 1034 7.71 -1.77 22.76
CA MET A 1034 6.55 -0.93 23.06
C MET A 1034 5.24 -1.52 22.52
N GLY A 1035 5.32 -2.64 21.79
CA GLY A 1035 4.19 -3.27 21.12
C GLY A 1035 3.81 -2.62 19.79
N LEU A 1036 4.73 -1.90 19.15
CA LEU A 1036 4.62 -1.28 17.82
C LEU A 1036 5.85 -1.67 16.97
N ASP A 1037 5.95 -2.93 16.61
CA ASP A 1037 7.09 -3.50 15.88
C ASP A 1037 7.17 -3.00 14.42
N ALA A 1038 8.28 -2.36 14.05
CA ALA A 1038 8.54 -1.86 12.69
C ALA A 1038 8.77 -2.97 11.64
N ALA A 1039 8.89 -4.24 12.07
CA ALA A 1039 8.83 -5.36 11.14
C ALA A 1039 7.42 -5.60 10.58
N GLN A 1040 6.39 -5.00 11.19
CA GLN A 1040 5.02 -5.05 10.67
C GLN A 1040 4.80 -3.97 9.61
N ASP A 1041 4.02 -4.32 8.58
CA ASP A 1041 3.64 -3.34 7.56
C ASP A 1041 2.71 -2.28 8.17
N GLY A 1042 2.92 -1.01 7.80
CA GLY A 1042 2.18 0.12 8.36
C GLY A 1042 2.76 0.71 9.66
N ILE A 1043 3.93 0.26 10.12
CA ILE A 1043 4.69 0.89 11.20
C ILE A 1043 6.11 1.15 10.72
N GLY A 1044 6.49 2.43 10.68
CA GLY A 1044 7.83 2.83 10.31
C GLY A 1044 8.68 3.22 11.52
N GLU A 1045 10.00 3.07 11.39
CA GLU A 1045 10.95 3.39 12.44
C GLU A 1045 12.26 3.90 11.83
N ALA A 1046 12.74 5.05 12.33
CA ALA A 1046 14.00 5.66 11.94
C ALA A 1046 14.54 6.54 13.07
N THR A 1047 15.81 6.97 13.00
CA THR A 1047 16.32 8.02 13.90
C THR A 1047 16.06 9.40 13.29
N PHE A 1048 15.36 10.27 14.00
CA PHE A 1048 15.08 11.64 13.55
C PHE A 1048 16.28 12.55 13.83
N GLY A 1049 16.29 13.77 13.27
CA GLY A 1049 17.40 14.72 13.44
C GLY A 1049 18.70 14.41 12.67
N LYS A 1050 18.81 13.24 12.02
CA LYS A 1050 19.87 12.99 11.03
C LYS A 1050 19.56 13.78 9.75
N GLY A 1051 20.58 14.42 9.16
CA GLY A 1051 20.41 15.32 8.01
C GLY A 1051 19.58 14.73 6.87
N SER A 1052 18.84 15.60 6.15
CA SER A 1052 17.84 15.23 5.14
C SER A 1052 18.23 14.01 4.31
N ALA A 1053 17.31 13.04 4.26
CA ALA A 1053 17.27 12.12 3.13
C ALA A 1053 17.18 13.00 1.86
N GLY A 1054 18.13 12.83 0.93
CA GLY A 1054 18.32 13.79 -0.17
C GLY A 1054 17.01 14.22 -0.83
N GLY A 1055 16.88 15.52 -1.12
CA GLY A 1055 15.66 16.08 -1.73
C GLY A 1055 14.84 17.01 -0.82
N GLY A 1056 15.27 17.32 0.40
CA GLY A 1056 14.58 18.31 1.25
C GLY A 1056 13.38 17.77 2.03
N ILE A 1057 13.22 16.44 2.10
CA ILE A 1057 12.34 15.79 3.09
C ILE A 1057 13.15 15.49 4.34
N THR A 1058 12.50 15.57 5.50
CA THR A 1058 13.12 15.29 6.78
C THR A 1058 13.20 13.79 7.05
N ALA A 1059 14.01 13.40 8.03
CA ALA A 1059 14.07 12.00 8.47
C ALA A 1059 12.70 11.53 9.00
N GLU A 1060 11.88 12.42 9.57
CA GLU A 1060 10.53 12.10 10.03
C GLU A 1060 9.60 11.79 8.85
N GLY A 1061 9.48 12.68 7.86
CA GLY A 1061 8.52 12.51 6.75
C GLY A 1061 8.75 11.23 5.94
N ALA A 1062 10.01 10.78 5.85
CA ALA A 1062 10.39 9.53 5.20
C ALA A 1062 10.25 8.28 6.09
N ALA A 1063 10.05 8.44 7.40
CA ALA A 1063 9.93 7.33 8.34
C ALA A 1063 8.51 6.84 8.54
N TYR A 1064 7.49 7.56 8.06
CA TYR A 1064 6.11 7.11 8.14
C TYR A 1064 5.85 5.94 7.21
N GLU A 1065 5.09 5.00 7.74
CA GLU A 1065 4.48 3.90 7.00
C GLU A 1065 2.98 4.01 7.20
N THR A 1066 2.20 3.88 6.12
CA THR A 1066 0.76 4.13 6.18
C THR A 1066 -0.03 2.88 5.87
N THR A 1067 -1.04 2.63 6.69
CA THR A 1067 -2.08 1.67 6.43
C THR A 1067 -3.35 2.39 5.98
N TYR A 1068 -3.87 2.02 4.81
CA TYR A 1068 -5.11 2.58 4.27
C TYR A 1068 -6.33 1.86 4.84
N GLY A 1069 -7.40 2.63 5.04
CA GLY A 1069 -8.68 2.09 5.46
C GLY A 1069 -9.27 1.14 4.42
N THR A 1070 -10.26 0.36 4.84
CA THR A 1070 -11.01 -0.51 3.92
C THR A 1070 -12.43 0.00 3.73
N ILE A 1071 -13.03 -0.38 2.60
CA ILE A 1071 -14.43 -0.10 2.32
C ILE A 1071 -15.22 -1.39 2.30
N THR A 1072 -16.51 -1.27 2.60
CA THR A 1072 -17.49 -2.32 2.45
C THR A 1072 -18.53 -1.91 1.42
N LEU A 1073 -18.60 -2.64 0.32
CA LEU A 1073 -19.60 -2.43 -0.71
C LEU A 1073 -20.83 -3.27 -0.40
N SER A 1074 -21.99 -2.64 -0.44
CA SER A 1074 -23.27 -3.19 -0.05
C SER A 1074 -24.31 -2.96 -1.13
N SER A 1075 -25.01 -4.03 -1.52
CA SER A 1075 -26.17 -3.95 -2.41
C SER A 1075 -27.27 -4.92 -1.98
N ALA A 1076 -28.53 -4.58 -2.27
CA ALA A 1076 -29.67 -5.49 -2.11
C ALA A 1076 -29.78 -6.51 -3.27
N LYS A 1077 -28.90 -6.41 -4.28
CA LYS A 1077 -28.83 -7.31 -5.44
C LYS A 1077 -27.40 -7.77 -5.67
N GLN A 1078 -27.25 -8.77 -6.53
CA GLN A 1078 -25.94 -9.14 -7.08
C GLN A 1078 -25.35 -7.96 -7.87
N TYR A 1079 -24.04 -7.75 -7.76
CA TYR A 1079 -23.29 -6.75 -8.52
C TYR A 1079 -21.95 -7.30 -9.01
N THR A 1080 -21.40 -6.74 -10.10
CA THR A 1080 -20.07 -7.07 -10.62
C THR A 1080 -19.07 -5.96 -10.32
N LEU A 1081 -17.84 -6.34 -9.97
CA LEU A 1081 -16.66 -5.47 -9.97
C LEU A 1081 -15.78 -5.86 -11.15
N GLU A 1082 -15.41 -4.88 -11.95
CA GLU A 1082 -14.57 -5.03 -13.13
C GLU A 1082 -13.50 -3.94 -13.10
N GLY A 1083 -12.28 -4.28 -13.52
CA GLY A 1083 -11.26 -3.26 -13.79
C GLY A 1083 -11.59 -2.52 -15.08
N GLY A 1084 -11.30 -1.23 -15.10
CA GLY A 1084 -11.61 -0.36 -16.23
C GLY A 1084 -10.48 -0.22 -17.23
N ALA A 1085 -10.50 0.90 -17.95
CA ALA A 1085 -9.61 1.16 -19.07
C ALA A 1085 -8.14 1.34 -18.64
N ASN A 1086 -7.90 1.65 -17.36
CA ASN A 1086 -6.57 1.88 -16.81
C ASN A 1086 -5.92 0.60 -16.23
N GLY A 1087 -6.66 -0.52 -16.16
CA GLY A 1087 -6.14 -1.81 -15.71
C GLY A 1087 -6.63 -2.22 -14.31
N ASN A 1088 -5.96 -3.21 -13.72
CA ASN A 1088 -6.32 -3.80 -12.42
C ASN A 1088 -5.36 -3.40 -11.27
N SER A 1089 -4.23 -2.74 -11.58
CA SER A 1089 -3.18 -2.45 -10.59
C SER A 1089 -3.71 -1.56 -9.46
N GLU A 1090 -4.55 -0.61 -9.81
CA GLU A 1090 -5.18 0.34 -8.89
C GLU A 1090 -6.30 -0.33 -8.08
N LEU A 1091 -7.06 -1.26 -8.66
CA LEU A 1091 -8.04 -2.07 -7.92
C LEU A 1091 -7.35 -2.96 -6.87
N ASP A 1092 -6.23 -3.58 -7.26
CA ASP A 1092 -5.41 -4.39 -6.36
C ASP A 1092 -4.84 -3.53 -5.22
N ALA A 1093 -4.41 -2.30 -5.52
CA ALA A 1093 -3.94 -1.31 -4.54
C ALA A 1093 -5.04 -0.81 -3.59
N LEU A 1094 -6.30 -0.83 -4.01
CA LEU A 1094 -7.46 -0.55 -3.15
C LEU A 1094 -7.93 -1.78 -2.37
N GLY A 1095 -7.29 -2.94 -2.60
CA GLY A 1095 -7.65 -4.21 -1.98
C GLY A 1095 -8.99 -4.77 -2.47
N LEU A 1096 -9.52 -4.30 -3.60
CA LEU A 1096 -10.76 -4.76 -4.24
C LEU A 1096 -10.43 -5.79 -5.32
N ALA A 1097 -11.14 -6.92 -5.33
CA ALA A 1097 -11.00 -7.92 -6.38
C ALA A 1097 -12.10 -7.77 -7.43
N THR A 1098 -11.77 -8.04 -8.69
CA THR A 1098 -12.78 -8.19 -9.74
C THR A 1098 -13.56 -9.47 -9.54
N GLY A 1099 -14.85 -9.46 -9.89
CA GLY A 1099 -15.71 -10.63 -9.70
C GLY A 1099 -17.17 -10.27 -9.56
N THR A 1100 -18.00 -11.30 -9.39
CA THR A 1100 -19.43 -11.12 -9.13
C THR A 1100 -19.69 -11.33 -7.64
N TYR A 1101 -20.32 -10.35 -7.00
CA TYR A 1101 -20.61 -10.31 -5.58
C TYR A 1101 -22.10 -10.40 -5.33
N GLY A 1102 -22.49 -11.28 -4.41
CA GLY A 1102 -23.88 -11.62 -4.15
C GLY A 1102 -24.48 -12.59 -5.19
N GLY A 1103 -25.67 -13.10 -4.89
CA GLY A 1103 -26.34 -14.11 -5.72
C GLY A 1103 -27.85 -14.24 -5.48
N GLY A 1104 -28.47 -13.26 -4.83
CA GLY A 1104 -29.87 -13.37 -4.45
C GLY A 1104 -30.67 -12.08 -4.45
N GLU A 1105 -31.86 -12.11 -5.06
CA GLU A 1105 -32.90 -11.12 -4.77
C GLU A 1105 -33.48 -11.35 -3.36
N ASP A 1106 -33.63 -10.31 -2.54
CA ASP A 1106 -34.32 -10.39 -1.24
C ASP A 1106 -35.53 -11.35 -1.26
N GLY A 1107 -35.48 -12.39 -0.42
CA GLY A 1107 -36.57 -13.36 -0.26
C GLY A 1107 -36.62 -13.90 1.16
N GLN A 1108 -37.75 -13.70 1.83
CA GLN A 1108 -38.09 -14.43 3.06
C GLN A 1108 -38.44 -15.89 2.71
N PHE A 1109 -38.22 -16.83 3.64
CA PHE A 1109 -38.63 -18.21 3.40
C PHE A 1109 -40.15 -18.30 3.22
N LEU A 1110 -40.62 -19.28 2.43
CA LEU A 1110 -42.06 -19.54 2.27
C LEU A 1110 -42.77 -19.80 3.60
N SER A 1111 -42.08 -20.38 4.58
CA SER A 1111 -42.59 -20.56 5.95
C SER A 1111 -42.81 -19.25 6.72
N GLU A 1112 -42.16 -18.16 6.30
CA GLU A 1112 -42.19 -16.85 6.94
C GLU A 1112 -43.13 -15.85 6.21
N ILE A 1113 -43.77 -16.26 5.12
CA ILE A 1113 -44.65 -15.38 4.34
C ILE A 1113 -45.85 -14.93 5.17
N ASP A 1114 -45.96 -13.61 5.33
CA ASP A 1114 -47.14 -12.92 5.87
C ASP A 1114 -47.64 -11.85 4.90
N ILE A 1115 -48.80 -12.08 4.29
CA ILE A 1115 -49.49 -11.16 3.37
C ILE A 1115 -50.56 -10.32 4.07
N SER A 1116 -50.61 -10.30 5.41
CA SER A 1116 -51.57 -9.50 6.18
C SER A 1116 -51.35 -7.99 6.05
N THR A 1117 -50.16 -7.58 5.58
CA THR A 1117 -49.79 -6.17 5.33
C THR A 1117 -49.43 -5.95 3.86
N TYR A 1118 -49.48 -4.69 3.41
CA TYR A 1118 -49.06 -4.33 2.06
C TYR A 1118 -47.58 -4.66 1.80
N ASP A 1119 -46.69 -4.29 2.73
CA ASP A 1119 -45.26 -4.56 2.63
C ASP A 1119 -44.96 -6.06 2.69
N GLY A 1120 -45.66 -6.78 3.57
CA GLY A 1120 -45.58 -8.25 3.66
C GLY A 1120 -46.06 -8.94 2.38
N ALA A 1121 -47.11 -8.42 1.73
CA ALA A 1121 -47.58 -8.92 0.43
C ALA A 1121 -46.55 -8.69 -0.69
N GLN A 1122 -45.83 -7.56 -0.70
CA GLN A 1122 -44.76 -7.30 -1.65
C GLN A 1122 -43.55 -8.22 -1.42
N ALA A 1123 -43.16 -8.44 -0.15
CA ALA A 1123 -42.12 -9.39 0.20
C ALA A 1123 -42.50 -10.84 -0.17
N ALA A 1124 -43.77 -11.20 -0.03
CA ALA A 1124 -44.29 -12.51 -0.42
C ALA A 1124 -44.27 -12.73 -1.94
N ILE A 1125 -44.54 -11.71 -2.76
CA ILE A 1125 -44.43 -11.83 -4.22
C ILE A 1125 -43.00 -12.19 -4.61
N LYS A 1126 -42.00 -11.48 -4.07
CA LYS A 1126 -40.58 -11.77 -4.32
C LYS A 1126 -40.18 -13.17 -3.86
N ALA A 1127 -40.58 -13.55 -2.65
CA ALA A 1127 -40.30 -14.88 -2.12
C ALA A 1127 -40.89 -16.00 -2.99
N VAL A 1128 -42.10 -15.80 -3.50
CA VAL A 1128 -42.74 -16.79 -4.36
C VAL A 1128 -42.12 -16.81 -5.76
N ASP A 1129 -41.70 -15.68 -6.31
CA ASP A 1129 -40.99 -15.61 -7.60
C ASP A 1129 -39.65 -16.35 -7.52
N ASN A 1130 -38.86 -16.12 -6.46
CA ASN A 1130 -37.63 -16.87 -6.17
C ASN A 1130 -37.90 -18.39 -6.06
N ALA A 1131 -38.95 -18.78 -5.34
CA ALA A 1131 -39.31 -20.19 -5.19
C ALA A 1131 -39.74 -20.84 -6.52
N ILE A 1132 -40.47 -20.11 -7.36
CA ILE A 1132 -40.89 -20.58 -8.69
C ILE A 1132 -39.66 -20.83 -9.56
N GLU A 1133 -38.67 -19.94 -9.53
CA GLU A 1133 -37.41 -20.10 -10.27
C GLU A 1133 -36.59 -21.30 -9.77
N GLN A 1134 -36.46 -21.48 -8.45
CA GLN A 1134 -35.79 -22.65 -7.86
C GLN A 1134 -36.45 -23.97 -8.30
N VAL A 1135 -37.78 -24.02 -8.25
CA VAL A 1135 -38.54 -25.18 -8.73
C VAL A 1135 -38.36 -25.36 -10.24
N ALA A 1136 -38.40 -24.29 -11.04
CA ALA A 1136 -38.21 -24.36 -12.49
C ALA A 1136 -36.82 -24.88 -12.87
N SER A 1137 -35.78 -24.44 -12.16
CA SER A 1137 -34.39 -24.90 -12.34
C SER A 1137 -34.26 -26.40 -12.06
N GLN A 1138 -34.75 -26.86 -10.89
CA GLN A 1138 -34.70 -28.29 -10.56
C GLN A 1138 -35.48 -29.15 -11.56
N ARG A 1139 -36.59 -28.65 -12.10
CA ARG A 1139 -37.36 -29.31 -13.15
C ARG A 1139 -36.60 -29.39 -14.48
N ALA A 1140 -35.87 -28.34 -14.82
CA ALA A 1140 -35.01 -28.34 -16.01
C ALA A 1140 -33.90 -29.39 -15.89
N ASP A 1141 -33.26 -29.52 -14.73
CA ASP A 1141 -32.24 -30.54 -14.46
C ASP A 1141 -32.80 -31.96 -14.54
N LEU A 1142 -33.96 -32.22 -13.92
CA LEU A 1142 -34.63 -33.52 -14.02
C LEU A 1142 -35.02 -33.83 -15.47
N GLY A 1143 -35.42 -32.83 -16.24
CA GLY A 1143 -35.67 -32.96 -17.68
C GLY A 1143 -34.40 -33.28 -18.48
N ALA A 1144 -33.27 -32.63 -18.17
CA ALA A 1144 -31.98 -32.92 -18.78
C ALA A 1144 -31.50 -34.34 -18.44
N ILE A 1145 -31.68 -34.79 -17.20
CA ILE A 1145 -31.38 -36.16 -16.77
C ILE A 1145 -32.25 -37.17 -17.51
N GLN A 1146 -33.55 -36.91 -17.69
CA GLN A 1146 -34.44 -37.76 -18.49
C GLN A 1146 -33.92 -37.88 -19.93
N ASN A 1147 -33.61 -36.76 -20.58
CA ASN A 1147 -33.07 -36.76 -21.95
C ASN A 1147 -31.73 -37.52 -22.05
N ARG A 1148 -30.83 -37.33 -21.07
CA ARG A 1148 -29.53 -38.01 -21.02
C ARG A 1148 -29.69 -39.51 -20.77
N MET A 1149 -30.58 -39.91 -19.87
CA MET A 1149 -30.89 -41.32 -19.61
C MET A 1149 -31.55 -41.98 -20.82
N GLU A 1150 -32.46 -41.31 -21.53
CA GLU A 1150 -33.07 -41.82 -22.77
C GLU A 1150 -32.05 -41.99 -23.89
N SER A 1151 -31.16 -41.00 -24.08
CA SER A 1151 -30.05 -41.09 -25.03
C SER A 1151 -29.09 -42.22 -24.67
N THR A 1152 -28.78 -42.37 -23.38
CA THR A 1152 -27.95 -43.46 -22.87
C THR A 1152 -28.63 -44.80 -23.14
N VAL A 1153 -29.91 -44.98 -22.81
CA VAL A 1153 -30.68 -46.20 -23.10
C VAL A 1153 -30.62 -46.54 -24.58
N SER A 1154 -30.84 -45.56 -25.47
CA SER A 1154 -30.75 -45.75 -26.91
C SER A 1154 -29.35 -46.23 -27.35
N ASN A 1155 -28.29 -45.60 -26.83
CA ASN A 1155 -26.91 -45.99 -27.13
C ASN A 1155 -26.57 -47.39 -26.58
N LEU A 1156 -26.96 -47.70 -25.35
CA LEU A 1156 -26.76 -49.03 -24.75
C LEU A 1156 -27.51 -50.11 -25.52
N GLN A 1157 -28.71 -49.82 -26.02
CA GLN A 1157 -29.47 -50.72 -26.89
C GLN A 1157 -28.74 -50.99 -28.20
N VAL A 1158 -28.26 -49.94 -28.88
CA VAL A 1158 -27.45 -50.08 -30.11
C VAL A 1158 -26.17 -50.87 -29.86
N THR A 1159 -25.47 -50.59 -28.76
CA THR A 1159 -24.25 -51.30 -28.38
C THR A 1159 -24.54 -52.76 -28.06
N SER A 1160 -25.63 -53.04 -27.33
CA SER A 1160 -26.10 -54.39 -27.05
C SER A 1160 -26.43 -55.15 -28.34
N GLU A 1161 -27.10 -54.51 -29.30
CA GLU A 1161 -27.43 -55.10 -30.60
C GLU A 1161 -26.16 -55.40 -31.42
N ASN A 1162 -25.21 -54.47 -31.47
CA ASN A 1162 -23.92 -54.66 -32.14
C ASN A 1162 -23.10 -55.79 -31.51
N LEU A 1163 -23.06 -55.86 -30.17
CA LEU A 1163 -22.39 -56.94 -29.46
C LEU A 1163 -23.10 -58.28 -29.64
N ASN A 1164 -24.43 -58.31 -29.69
CA ASN A 1164 -25.20 -59.50 -30.02
C ASN A 1164 -24.86 -59.99 -31.44
N ALA A 1165 -24.84 -59.09 -32.43
CA ALA A 1165 -24.49 -59.42 -33.80
C ALA A 1165 -23.03 -59.90 -33.92
N ALA A 1166 -22.09 -59.27 -33.23
CA ALA A 1166 -20.70 -59.69 -33.16
C ALA A 1166 -20.53 -61.05 -32.47
N ASN A 1167 -21.28 -61.29 -31.38
CA ASN A 1167 -21.30 -62.57 -30.70
C ASN A 1167 -21.85 -63.68 -31.60
N SER A 1168 -22.95 -63.43 -32.31
CA SER A 1168 -23.51 -64.34 -33.32
C SER A 1168 -22.49 -64.69 -34.41
N ARG A 1169 -21.75 -63.72 -34.95
CA ARG A 1169 -20.70 -64.01 -35.96
C ARG A 1169 -19.56 -64.89 -35.42
N ILE A 1170 -19.30 -64.86 -34.12
CA ILE A 1170 -18.26 -65.67 -33.48
C ILE A 1170 -18.80 -67.06 -33.13
N GLN A 1171 -20.00 -67.10 -32.56
CA GLN A 1171 -20.54 -68.27 -31.91
C GLN A 1171 -21.40 -69.12 -32.83
N ASP A 1172 -22.15 -68.54 -33.77
CA ASP A 1172 -23.12 -69.25 -34.60
C ASP A 1172 -22.43 -70.10 -35.69
N ALA A 1173 -22.98 -71.30 -35.93
CA ALA A 1173 -22.52 -72.18 -37.00
C ALA A 1173 -23.10 -71.75 -38.35
N ASP A 1174 -22.25 -71.73 -39.40
CA ASP A 1174 -22.74 -71.67 -40.78
C ASP A 1174 -23.36 -73.03 -41.13
N PHE A 1175 -24.68 -73.12 -40.99
CA PHE A 1175 -25.43 -74.34 -41.28
C PHE A 1175 -25.17 -74.90 -42.67
N ALA A 1176 -24.98 -74.04 -43.68
CA ALA A 1176 -24.75 -74.50 -45.05
C ALA A 1176 -23.35 -75.12 -45.20
N ALA A 1177 -22.33 -74.46 -44.66
CA ALA A 1177 -20.95 -74.96 -44.68
C ALA A 1177 -20.79 -76.23 -43.83
N GLU A 1178 -21.36 -76.27 -42.63
CA GLU A 1178 -21.24 -77.43 -41.73
C GLU A 1178 -22.02 -78.64 -42.26
N THR A 1179 -23.16 -78.43 -42.91
CA THR A 1179 -23.91 -79.50 -43.62
C THR A 1179 -23.12 -80.04 -44.81
N ALA A 1180 -22.42 -79.17 -45.53
CA ALA A 1180 -21.54 -79.58 -46.63
C ALA A 1180 -20.33 -80.39 -46.13
N GLU A 1181 -19.69 -80.00 -45.03
CA GLU A 1181 -18.57 -80.75 -44.44
C GLU A 1181 -19.03 -82.07 -43.80
N MET A 1182 -20.20 -82.10 -43.16
CA MET A 1182 -20.83 -83.36 -42.71
C MET A 1182 -21.04 -84.30 -43.90
N SER A 1183 -21.60 -83.81 -45.00
CA SER A 1183 -21.83 -84.60 -46.21
C SER A 1183 -20.50 -85.09 -46.83
N ARG A 1184 -19.48 -84.24 -46.87
CA ARG A 1184 -18.13 -84.56 -47.38
C ARG A 1184 -17.44 -85.62 -46.52
N THR A 1185 -17.51 -85.50 -45.20
CA THR A 1185 -16.89 -86.44 -44.26
C THR A 1185 -17.61 -87.79 -44.24
N GLN A 1186 -18.94 -87.82 -44.44
CA GLN A 1186 -19.68 -89.07 -44.66
C GLN A 1186 -19.23 -89.80 -45.93
N VAL A 1187 -19.01 -89.08 -47.04
CA VAL A 1187 -18.45 -89.66 -48.29
C VAL A 1187 -17.03 -90.16 -48.08
N LEU A 1188 -16.17 -89.40 -47.37
CA LEU A 1188 -14.80 -89.83 -47.05
C LEU A 1188 -14.75 -91.02 -46.10
N GLN A 1189 -15.70 -91.14 -45.16
CA GLN A 1189 -15.82 -92.31 -44.29
C GLN A 1189 -16.15 -93.57 -45.12
N GLN A 1190 -17.10 -93.47 -46.04
CA GLN A 1190 -17.43 -94.57 -46.97
C GLN A 1190 -16.24 -94.94 -47.88
N ALA A 1191 -15.53 -93.95 -48.43
CA ALA A 1191 -14.34 -94.15 -49.24
C ALA A 1191 -13.17 -94.73 -48.43
N GLY A 1192 -12.96 -94.26 -47.20
CA GLY A 1192 -11.93 -94.74 -46.27
C GLY A 1192 -12.14 -96.19 -45.84
N MET A 1193 -13.39 -96.61 -45.62
CA MET A 1193 -13.74 -98.02 -45.38
C MET A 1193 -13.42 -98.89 -46.59
N SER A 1194 -13.71 -98.40 -47.80
CA SER A 1194 -13.40 -99.08 -49.07
C SER A 1194 -11.89 -99.21 -49.30
N ILE A 1195 -11.11 -98.15 -49.08
CA ILE A 1195 -9.64 -98.16 -49.20
C ILE A 1195 -8.98 -99.00 -48.11
N LEU A 1196 -9.48 -98.97 -46.87
CA LEU A 1196 -9.02 -99.84 -45.79
C LEU A 1196 -9.28 -101.32 -46.12
N ALA A 1197 -10.47 -101.64 -46.65
CA ALA A 1197 -10.78 -102.97 -47.15
C ALA A 1197 -9.85 -103.39 -48.30
N GLN A 1198 -9.56 -102.48 -49.24
CA GLN A 1198 -8.66 -102.74 -50.37
C GLN A 1198 -7.17 -102.86 -49.96
N ALA A 1199 -6.70 -102.06 -49.00
CA ALA A 1199 -5.34 -102.11 -48.47
C ALA A 1199 -5.10 -103.34 -47.58
N ASN A 1200 -6.14 -103.81 -46.89
CA ASN A 1200 -6.13 -105.10 -46.19
C ASN A 1200 -6.17 -106.27 -47.18
N ALA A 1201 -6.97 -106.16 -48.26
CA ALA A 1201 -7.03 -107.16 -49.32
C ALA A 1201 -5.71 -107.27 -50.10
N SER A 1202 -5.04 -106.15 -50.42
CA SER A 1202 -3.74 -106.18 -51.10
C SER A 1202 -2.64 -106.75 -50.21
N GLY A 1203 -2.64 -106.43 -48.91
CA GLY A 1203 -1.76 -107.07 -47.92
C GLY A 1203 -2.00 -108.58 -47.80
N GLN A 1204 -3.27 -109.01 -47.78
CA GLN A 1204 -3.65 -110.42 -47.76
C GLN A 1204 -3.32 -111.14 -49.08
N ASN A 1205 -3.46 -110.48 -50.23
CA ASN A 1205 -3.08 -111.03 -51.53
C ASN A 1205 -1.57 -111.26 -51.64
N VAL A 1206 -0.74 -110.37 -51.07
CA VAL A 1206 0.72 -110.57 -51.00
C VAL A 1206 1.10 -111.68 -50.00
N LEU A 1207 0.42 -111.76 -48.85
CA LEU A 1207 0.59 -112.87 -47.88
C LEU A 1207 0.10 -114.23 -48.42
N SER A 1208 -0.89 -114.22 -49.30
CA SER A 1208 -1.40 -115.38 -50.04
C SER A 1208 -0.39 -115.89 -51.07
N LEU A 1209 0.34 -114.98 -51.73
CA LEU A 1209 1.41 -115.32 -52.68
C LEU A 1209 2.72 -115.78 -52.03
N LEU A 1210 2.91 -115.54 -50.73
CA LEU A 1210 4.07 -115.95 -49.92
C LEU A 1210 3.80 -117.17 -49.02
N ARG A 1211 2.60 -117.76 -49.11
CA ARG A 1211 2.20 -118.96 -48.36
C ARG A 1211 2.30 -120.23 -49.17
#